data_AF-A0A0L8FZ33-F1
#
_entry.id   AF-A0A0L8FZ33-F1
#
_cell.length_a   1.000
_cell.length_b   1.000
_cell.length_c   1.000
_cell.angle_alpha   90.00
_cell.angle_beta   90.00
_cell.angle_gamma   90.00
#
_symmetry.space_group_name_H-M   'P 1'
#
loop_
_entity.id
_entity.type
_entity.pdbx_description
1 polymer ?
#
loop_
_entity_poly.entity_id
_entity_poly.type
_entity_poly.pdbx_seq_one_letter_code
_entity_poly.pdbx_strand_id
1 'polypeptide(L)'
;MQSLPANAHTMQAMLEAKDSRISALEKDIQLLEDKLLTLQEDISIGDRSMKHSNLLGSKEMKNSPDIRTLKTQVDRLHETLGCKETELCGLRLQLDTSEKQYSEQQEYALVLKEQIVARDHQISNITSEIDELRSRIKDKDLTIEKKSKQVHSAQRERKKSEADAIDLRDSLDIKERKINVLQRKIQTLEDELQAKELQLKTSQARLASAASDSDDKALSSLEESLAEKDRLVNRLREQRERIEKEFADEINLLREQNEDYKKQIDHLNTEINDKQTQMCELREEASELRSKKIMSESMVNQLKMEMSDTSKEREIEKLTKDLEKMKEERNHRNSASSSLNSKDFNGVDSYHETTLEGQSRLKEMEVALEEANKEKAQKDVQMKELQDQIKEYKQKMGTLKRNQQTEKKKNAQMLEEARKREVLMDGDASQLKNAIKHMDDRVEELEEALRESVTITAEREMVMAEQESKIQQTEAKVYELTAELEKMKSIQSDHIAKVGALTRQLEEKDAKLRRLVSERHKQLEEVYEMKQEAIQATISEKDANIALLEMTSTKKQRHVEDITRLEKEKEKLAQQLKELTETRMRLLQKKKEPSTTGSQKSLVHRMKGATDEQVENFDRDRRSADATATAAAAAMPESVSTS
;
A
#
# COMPACT_ATOMS: atom_id res chain seq x y z
N MET A 1 7.15 28.71 33.77
CA MET A 1 7.82 28.21 35.00
C MET A 1 8.33 26.81 34.67
N GLN A 2 9.61 26.49 34.93
CA GLN A 2 10.14 25.16 34.64
C GLN A 2 9.95 24.24 35.87
N SER A 3 9.39 23.05 35.66
CA SER A 3 9.33 22.01 36.67
C SER A 3 10.67 21.27 36.73
N LEU A 4 11.47 21.54 37.77
CA LEU A 4 12.65 20.72 38.05
C LEU A 4 12.20 19.30 38.45
N PRO A 5 12.87 18.23 37.97
CA PRO A 5 12.39 16.87 38.11
C PRO A 5 12.57 16.33 39.54
N ALA A 6 11.65 15.45 39.96
CA ALA A 6 11.57 14.89 41.32
C ALA A 6 12.85 14.19 41.82
N ASN A 7 13.75 13.78 40.90
CA ASN A 7 14.98 13.06 41.19
C ASN A 7 15.91 13.79 42.18
N ALA A 8 15.88 15.14 42.20
CA ALA A 8 16.67 15.93 43.13
C ALA A 8 16.26 15.72 44.61
N HIS A 9 14.96 15.68 44.90
CA HIS A 9 14.46 15.41 46.26
C HIS A 9 14.73 13.97 46.69
N THR A 10 14.68 13.01 45.76
CA THR A 10 15.01 11.60 46.04
C THR A 10 16.48 11.43 46.44
N MET A 11 17.42 12.13 45.78
CA MET A 11 18.83 12.12 46.18
C MET A 11 19.08 12.85 47.51
N GLN A 12 18.41 13.99 47.74
CA GLN A 12 18.49 14.74 49.00
C GLN A 12 18.14 13.85 50.20
N ALA A 13 16.97 13.19 50.17
CA ALA A 13 16.54 12.28 51.24
C ALA A 13 17.46 11.04 51.39
N MET A 14 18.09 10.58 50.30
CA MET A 14 19.03 9.46 50.35
C MET A 14 20.38 9.85 50.99
N LEU A 15 20.81 11.10 50.86
CA LEU A 15 21.98 11.64 51.55
C LEU A 15 21.69 11.83 53.05
N GLU A 16 20.58 12.47 53.41
CA GLU A 16 20.16 12.67 54.81
C GLU A 16 20.02 11.32 55.56
N ALA A 17 19.53 10.27 54.89
CA ALA A 17 19.48 8.91 55.43
C ALA A 17 20.85 8.23 55.57
N LYS A 18 21.84 8.59 54.73
CA LYS A 18 23.23 8.11 54.84
C LYS A 18 23.96 8.81 55.99
N ASP A 19 23.86 10.13 56.07
CA ASP A 19 24.49 10.92 57.14
C ASP A 19 23.95 10.51 58.51
N SER A 20 22.63 10.30 58.63
CA SER A 20 21.99 9.75 59.83
C SER A 20 22.53 8.38 60.24
N ARG A 21 22.99 7.55 59.29
CA ARG A 21 23.59 6.24 59.56
C ARG A 21 25.09 6.34 59.85
N ILE A 22 25.80 7.30 59.28
CA ILE A 22 27.20 7.60 59.62
C ILE A 22 27.28 8.00 61.09
N SER A 23 26.49 8.97 61.55
CA SER A 23 26.50 9.38 62.97
C SER A 23 25.87 8.40 63.95
N ALA A 24 25.26 7.30 63.47
CA ALA A 24 24.97 6.13 64.31
C ALA A 24 26.22 5.25 64.48
N LEU A 25 26.92 4.95 63.38
CA LEU A 25 28.15 4.14 63.39
C LEU A 25 29.30 4.84 64.14
N GLU A 26 29.41 6.17 64.05
CA GLU A 26 30.39 6.97 64.82
C GLU A 26 30.17 6.81 66.33
N LYS A 27 28.91 6.75 66.79
CA LYS A 27 28.59 6.49 68.21
C LYS A 27 28.87 5.05 68.63
N ASP A 28 28.57 4.08 67.77
CA ASP A 28 28.89 2.67 68.05
C ASP A 28 30.40 2.44 68.12
N ILE A 29 31.19 3.12 67.28
CA ILE A 29 32.66 3.14 67.36
C ILE A 29 33.11 3.77 68.68
N GLN A 30 32.60 4.94 69.05
CA GLN A 30 32.97 5.59 70.32
C GLN A 30 32.69 4.68 71.54
N LEU A 31 31.53 4.01 71.55
CA LEU A 31 31.13 3.03 72.57
C LEU A 31 31.92 1.71 72.54
N LEU A 32 32.73 1.45 71.51
CA LEU A 32 33.67 0.33 71.43
C LEU A 32 35.08 0.77 71.85
N GLU A 33 35.48 1.99 71.51
CA GLU A 33 36.72 2.63 71.98
C GLU A 33 36.70 2.80 73.51
N ASP A 34 35.62 3.34 74.09
CA ASP A 34 35.44 3.47 75.54
C ASP A 34 35.58 2.12 76.26
N LYS A 35 35.00 1.04 75.69
CA LYS A 35 35.08 -0.32 76.24
C LYS A 35 36.49 -0.91 76.14
N LEU A 36 37.19 -0.69 75.02
CA LEU A 36 38.59 -1.06 74.88
C LEU A 36 39.45 -0.36 75.93
N LEU A 37 39.18 0.92 76.19
CA LEU A 37 39.87 1.71 77.20
C LEU A 37 39.64 1.12 78.61
N THR A 38 38.40 0.79 78.99
CA THR A 38 38.13 0.13 80.29
C THR A 38 38.77 -1.25 80.40
N LEU A 39 38.77 -2.06 79.34
CA LEU A 39 39.43 -3.37 79.33
C LEU A 39 40.96 -3.24 79.44
N GLN A 40 41.54 -2.19 78.87
CA GLN A 40 42.96 -1.89 78.97
C GLN A 40 43.35 -1.39 80.38
N GLU A 41 42.45 -0.70 81.09
CA GLU A 41 42.60 -0.39 82.52
C GLU A 41 42.50 -1.65 83.40
N ASP A 42 41.51 -2.53 83.17
CA ASP A 42 41.37 -3.81 83.88
C ASP A 42 42.61 -4.70 83.74
N ILE A 43 43.15 -4.83 82.51
CA ILE A 43 44.42 -5.53 82.25
C ILE A 43 45.59 -4.85 83.02
N SER A 44 45.61 -3.52 83.06
CA SER A 44 46.63 -2.74 83.78
C SER A 44 46.51 -2.79 85.31
N ILE A 45 45.40 -3.32 85.84
CA ILE A 45 45.21 -3.66 87.25
C ILE A 45 45.65 -5.12 87.49
N GLY A 46 45.24 -6.06 86.64
CA GLY A 46 45.63 -7.47 86.71
C GLY A 46 47.15 -7.69 86.67
N ASP A 47 47.85 -6.99 85.78
CA ASP A 47 49.30 -7.09 85.59
C ASP A 47 50.15 -6.43 86.72
N ARG A 48 49.49 -5.77 87.70
CA ARG A 48 50.11 -5.36 88.97
C ARG A 48 49.96 -6.44 90.05
N SER A 49 48.89 -7.23 90.01
CA SER A 49 48.66 -8.34 90.95
C SER A 49 49.62 -9.51 90.70
N MET A 50 49.82 -9.88 89.44
CA MET A 50 50.63 -11.04 89.03
C MET A 50 52.14 -10.95 89.38
N LYS A 51 52.66 -9.76 89.72
CA LYS A 51 54.10 -9.56 89.97
C LYS A 51 54.54 -9.76 91.42
N HIS A 52 53.62 -10.12 92.32
CA HIS A 52 53.89 -10.25 93.76
C HIS A 52 53.87 -11.67 94.34
N SER A 53 53.87 -12.72 93.51
CA SER A 53 54.00 -14.12 93.98
C SER A 53 55.16 -14.85 93.28
N ASN A 54 56.37 -14.66 93.79
CA ASN A 54 57.57 -15.35 93.30
C ASN A 54 58.66 -15.43 94.40
N LEU A 55 58.38 -16.16 95.49
CA LEU A 55 59.36 -16.58 96.50
C LEU A 55 58.81 -17.79 97.26
N LEU A 56 59.70 -18.67 97.78
CA LEU A 56 59.43 -20.05 98.24
C LEU A 56 59.11 -21.02 97.06
N GLY A 57 59.53 -22.28 97.05
CA GLY A 57 60.43 -23.00 97.97
C GLY A 57 60.55 -24.49 97.58
N SER A 58 61.65 -25.14 97.96
CA SER A 58 61.89 -26.61 97.93
C SER A 58 61.84 -27.38 96.58
N LYS A 59 62.92 -28.10 96.27
CA LYS A 59 63.04 -28.96 95.07
C LYS A 59 62.20 -30.25 95.10
N GLU A 60 61.54 -30.55 96.21
CA GLU A 60 60.89 -31.85 96.47
C GLU A 60 59.45 -31.94 95.93
N MET A 61 58.79 -30.79 95.70
CA MET A 61 57.43 -30.75 95.12
C MET A 61 57.33 -31.33 93.70
N LYS A 62 58.45 -31.43 92.94
CA LYS A 62 58.45 -32.04 91.60
C LYS A 62 58.11 -33.55 91.58
N ASN A 63 58.05 -34.21 92.73
CA ASN A 63 57.67 -35.62 92.85
C ASN A 63 56.37 -35.87 93.63
N SER A 64 55.63 -34.82 94.04
CA SER A 64 54.28 -35.01 94.59
C SER A 64 53.36 -35.67 93.55
N PRO A 65 52.50 -36.64 93.94
CA PRO A 65 51.54 -37.24 93.02
C PRO A 65 50.59 -36.18 92.44
N ASP A 66 50.16 -35.19 93.23
CA ASP A 66 49.23 -34.15 92.80
C ASP A 66 49.87 -33.19 91.80
N ILE A 67 51.15 -32.88 91.96
CA ILE A 67 51.90 -32.05 91.00
C ILE A 67 52.20 -32.86 89.73
N ARG A 68 52.34 -34.18 89.82
CA ARG A 68 52.49 -35.06 88.66
C ARG A 68 51.17 -35.24 87.89
N THR A 69 50.03 -35.35 88.56
CA THR A 69 48.70 -35.40 87.92
C THR A 69 48.32 -34.06 87.33
N LEU A 70 48.52 -32.95 88.05
CA LEU A 70 48.34 -31.59 87.52
C LEU A 70 49.24 -31.34 86.30
N LYS A 71 50.53 -31.72 86.34
CA LYS A 71 51.38 -31.62 85.15
C LYS A 71 50.84 -32.47 84.00
N THR A 72 50.45 -33.72 84.25
CA THR A 72 49.89 -34.60 83.20
C THR A 72 48.60 -34.02 82.61
N GLN A 73 47.78 -33.33 83.42
CA GLN A 73 46.57 -32.63 82.97
C GLN A 73 46.92 -31.38 82.15
N VAL A 74 47.92 -30.60 82.57
CA VAL A 74 48.42 -29.44 81.82
C VAL A 74 49.05 -29.85 80.49
N ASP A 75 49.85 -30.92 80.46
CA ASP A 75 50.45 -31.47 79.25
C ASP A 75 49.35 -31.92 78.25
N ARG A 76 48.31 -32.65 78.72
CA ARG A 76 47.12 -33.01 77.91
C ARG A 76 46.33 -31.80 77.41
N LEU A 77 46.24 -30.74 78.21
CA LEU A 77 45.55 -29.51 77.81
C LEU A 77 46.33 -28.76 76.73
N HIS A 78 47.67 -28.75 76.78
CA HIS A 78 48.49 -28.23 75.68
C HIS A 78 48.37 -29.07 74.41
N GLU A 79 48.35 -30.40 74.51
CA GLU A 79 48.13 -31.30 73.36
C GLU A 79 46.74 -31.08 72.75
N THR A 80 45.70 -30.95 73.59
CA THR A 80 44.33 -30.64 73.15
C THR A 80 44.23 -29.25 72.51
N LEU A 81 44.92 -28.26 73.08
CA LEU A 81 44.98 -26.89 72.54
C LEU A 81 45.68 -26.87 71.18
N GLY A 82 46.85 -27.51 71.04
CA GLY A 82 47.57 -27.60 69.76
C GLY A 82 46.76 -28.32 68.68
N CYS A 83 46.04 -29.39 69.03
CA CYS A 83 45.07 -30.02 68.13
C CYS A 83 43.97 -29.02 67.70
N LYS A 84 43.42 -28.22 68.63
CA LYS A 84 42.42 -27.19 68.30
C LYS A 84 42.98 -26.00 67.53
N GLU A 85 44.23 -25.62 67.74
CA GLU A 85 44.92 -24.59 66.95
C GLU A 85 45.13 -25.05 65.50
N THR A 86 45.54 -26.30 65.28
CA THR A 86 45.64 -26.86 63.92
C THR A 86 44.28 -27.03 63.24
N GLU A 87 43.24 -27.43 63.98
CA GLU A 87 41.85 -27.49 63.51
C GLU A 87 41.34 -26.10 63.10
N LEU A 88 41.57 -25.07 63.92
CA LEU A 88 41.23 -23.68 63.61
C LEU A 88 42.01 -23.12 62.41
N CYS A 89 43.29 -23.48 62.25
CA CYS A 89 44.06 -23.13 61.06
C CYS A 89 43.50 -23.80 59.79
N GLY A 90 43.08 -25.08 59.89
CA GLY A 90 42.43 -25.80 58.79
C GLY A 90 41.08 -25.20 58.40
N LEU A 91 40.23 -24.89 59.39
CA LEU A 91 38.94 -24.22 59.17
C LEU A 91 39.11 -22.81 58.59
N ARG A 92 40.13 -22.06 59.02
CA ARG A 92 40.43 -20.75 58.46
C ARG A 92 40.88 -20.83 57.01
N LEU A 93 41.75 -21.77 56.66
CA LEU A 93 42.13 -21.99 55.26
C LEU A 93 40.94 -22.42 54.38
N GLN A 94 40.00 -23.21 54.93
CA GLN A 94 38.74 -23.55 54.26
C GLN A 94 37.83 -22.34 54.07
N LEU A 95 37.76 -21.42 55.04
CA LEU A 95 37.04 -20.15 54.90
C LEU A 95 37.70 -19.27 53.83
N ASP A 96 38.99 -18.97 53.96
CA ASP A 96 39.75 -18.10 53.05
C ASP A 96 39.66 -18.60 51.58
N THR A 97 39.68 -19.92 51.36
CA THR A 97 39.50 -20.51 50.02
C THR A 97 38.05 -20.47 49.53
N SER A 98 37.05 -20.59 50.41
CA SER A 98 35.63 -20.47 50.06
C SER A 98 35.24 -19.02 49.73
N GLU A 99 35.77 -18.05 50.48
CA GLU A 99 35.60 -16.62 50.21
C GLU A 99 36.21 -16.23 48.85
N LYS A 100 37.41 -16.76 48.52
CA LYS A 100 38.01 -16.56 47.19
C LYS A 100 37.15 -17.17 46.07
N GLN A 101 36.66 -18.39 46.23
CA GLN A 101 35.76 -19.02 45.26
C GLN A 101 34.45 -18.24 45.08
N TYR A 102 33.91 -17.65 46.15
CA TYR A 102 32.74 -16.78 46.09
C TYR A 102 33.02 -15.49 45.31
N SER A 103 34.19 -14.85 45.53
CA SER A 103 34.61 -13.68 44.76
C SER A 103 34.76 -13.98 43.27
N GLU A 104 35.40 -15.09 42.91
CA GLU A 104 35.56 -15.56 41.52
C GLU A 104 34.20 -15.82 40.85
N GLN A 105 33.24 -16.43 41.58
CA GLN A 105 31.87 -16.61 41.10
C GLN A 105 31.11 -15.29 40.95
N GLN A 106 31.35 -14.31 41.83
CA GLN A 106 30.74 -12.99 41.76
C GLN A 106 31.24 -12.21 40.55
N GLU A 107 32.54 -12.24 40.26
CA GLU A 107 33.15 -11.64 39.06
C GLU A 107 32.61 -12.29 37.78
N TYR A 108 32.56 -13.63 37.74
CA TYR A 108 31.97 -14.37 36.62
C TYR A 108 30.48 -14.00 36.39
N ALA A 109 29.71 -13.84 37.48
CA ALA A 109 28.32 -13.40 37.42
C ALA A 109 28.14 -11.92 37.00
N LEU A 110 29.16 -11.07 37.14
CA LEU A 110 29.16 -9.71 36.58
C LEU A 110 29.43 -9.74 35.07
N VAL A 111 30.46 -10.48 34.64
CA VAL A 111 30.79 -10.65 33.21
C VAL A 111 29.59 -11.23 32.42
N LEU A 112 28.87 -12.21 32.99
CA LEU A 112 27.65 -12.72 32.35
C LEU A 112 26.53 -11.66 32.23
N LYS A 113 26.38 -10.75 33.21
CA LYS A 113 25.39 -9.66 33.12
C LYS A 113 25.77 -8.64 32.05
N GLU A 114 27.05 -8.28 31.95
CA GLU A 114 27.55 -7.40 30.89
C GLU A 114 27.36 -8.01 29.50
N GLN A 115 27.60 -9.32 29.36
CA GLN A 115 27.32 -10.05 28.12
C GLN A 115 25.81 -10.07 27.78
N ILE A 116 24.92 -10.23 28.76
CA ILE A 116 23.47 -10.14 28.55
C ILE A 116 23.08 -8.74 28.07
N VAL A 117 23.52 -7.67 28.75
CA VAL A 117 23.23 -6.28 28.34
C VAL A 117 23.76 -5.97 26.93
N ALA A 118 24.94 -6.48 26.56
CA ALA A 118 25.47 -6.34 25.21
C ALA A 118 24.63 -7.09 24.16
N ARG A 119 24.05 -8.26 24.50
CA ARG A 119 23.11 -8.99 23.64
C ARG A 119 21.75 -8.29 23.53
N ASP A 120 21.22 -7.76 24.62
CA ASP A 120 19.97 -7.01 24.63
C ASP A 120 20.09 -5.75 23.76
N HIS A 121 21.23 -5.04 23.82
CA HIS A 121 21.49 -3.92 22.91
C HIS A 121 21.61 -4.38 21.44
N GLN A 122 22.27 -5.50 21.17
CA GLN A 122 22.32 -6.09 19.82
C GLN A 122 20.91 -6.42 19.29
N ILE A 123 20.05 -7.02 20.12
CA ILE A 123 18.65 -7.34 19.78
C ILE A 123 17.85 -6.06 19.55
N SER A 124 18.03 -5.03 20.36
CA SER A 124 17.36 -3.74 20.20
C SER A 124 17.71 -3.07 18.86
N ASN A 125 18.99 -3.09 18.46
CA ASN A 125 19.44 -2.49 17.21
C ASN A 125 18.87 -3.24 15.99
N ILE A 126 18.95 -4.59 15.99
CA ILE A 126 18.36 -5.43 14.94
C ILE A 126 16.83 -5.23 14.87
N THR A 127 16.16 -5.00 16.00
CA THR A 127 14.72 -4.71 16.04
C THR A 127 14.40 -3.38 15.36
N SER A 128 15.20 -2.33 15.61
CA SER A 128 15.08 -1.03 14.92
C SER A 128 15.29 -1.17 13.41
N GLU A 129 16.33 -1.88 12.99
CA GLU A 129 16.61 -2.15 11.56
C GLU A 129 15.44 -2.90 10.88
N ILE A 130 14.83 -3.87 11.56
CA ILE A 130 13.65 -4.59 11.08
C ILE A 130 12.44 -3.66 10.92
N ASP A 131 12.18 -2.77 11.87
CA ASP A 131 11.04 -1.85 11.81
C ASP A 131 11.23 -0.70 10.80
N GLU A 132 12.46 -0.22 10.60
CA GLU A 132 12.82 0.67 9.48
C GLU A 132 12.59 -0.01 8.12
N LEU A 133 13.03 -1.27 7.96
CA LEU A 133 12.78 -2.05 6.75
C LEU A 133 11.28 -2.30 6.51
N ARG A 134 10.50 -2.57 7.57
CA ARG A 134 9.03 -2.70 7.49
C ARG A 134 8.36 -1.40 7.04
N SER A 135 8.77 -0.25 7.57
CA SER A 135 8.27 1.05 7.10
C SER A 135 8.60 1.25 5.62
N ARG A 136 9.85 1.00 5.21
CA ARG A 136 10.29 1.17 3.82
C ARG A 136 9.62 0.20 2.84
N ILE A 137 9.18 -0.97 3.29
CA ILE A 137 8.32 -1.88 2.51
C ILE A 137 6.93 -1.25 2.36
N LYS A 138 6.29 -0.83 3.46
CA LYS A 138 4.97 -0.19 3.43
C LYS A 138 4.94 1.06 2.54
N ASP A 139 5.98 1.89 2.56
CA ASP A 139 6.12 3.07 1.70
C ASP A 139 6.25 2.71 0.20
N LYS A 140 6.93 1.59 -0.09
CA LYS A 140 6.98 1.01 -1.45
C LYS A 140 5.62 0.46 -1.88
N ASP A 141 4.92 -0.25 -1.01
CA ASP A 141 3.60 -0.81 -1.32
C ASP A 141 2.58 0.31 -1.62
N LEU A 142 2.55 1.37 -0.81
CA LEU A 142 1.75 2.58 -1.08
C LEU A 142 2.15 3.28 -2.40
N THR A 143 3.43 3.21 -2.79
CA THR A 143 3.91 3.74 -4.07
C THR A 143 3.49 2.86 -5.26
N ILE A 144 3.52 1.54 -5.09
CA ILE A 144 3.05 0.54 -6.07
C ILE A 144 1.53 0.66 -6.26
N GLU A 145 0.78 0.86 -5.19
CA GLU A 145 -0.67 1.07 -5.24
C GLU A 145 -1.02 2.34 -6.02
N LYS A 146 -0.36 3.47 -5.71
CA LYS A 146 -0.51 4.73 -6.45
C LYS A 146 -0.16 4.59 -7.93
N LYS A 147 0.94 3.89 -8.26
CA LYS A 147 1.32 3.65 -9.66
C LYS A 147 0.36 2.70 -10.37
N SER A 148 -0.17 1.69 -9.68
CA SER A 148 -1.23 0.83 -10.21
C SER A 148 -2.49 1.62 -10.54
N LYS A 149 -2.96 2.50 -9.64
CA LYS A 149 -4.11 3.38 -9.91
C LYS A 149 -3.86 4.34 -11.08
N GLN A 150 -2.66 4.91 -11.19
CA GLN A 150 -2.27 5.76 -12.34
C GLN A 150 -2.33 4.99 -13.67
N VAL A 151 -1.78 3.76 -13.72
CA VAL A 151 -1.83 2.90 -14.92
C VAL A 151 -3.27 2.56 -15.31
N HIS A 152 -4.15 2.27 -14.35
CA HIS A 152 -5.56 1.99 -14.62
C HIS A 152 -6.32 3.22 -15.16
N SER A 153 -6.00 4.44 -14.73
CA SER A 153 -6.58 5.66 -15.32
C SER A 153 -6.11 5.85 -16.76
N ALA A 154 -4.79 5.84 -16.98
CA ALA A 154 -4.19 5.99 -18.31
C ALA A 154 -4.69 4.92 -19.30
N GLN A 155 -4.96 3.68 -18.84
CA GLN A 155 -5.50 2.62 -19.70
C GLN A 155 -7.00 2.82 -20.03
N ARG A 156 -7.79 3.47 -19.17
CA ARG A 156 -9.17 3.88 -19.48
C ARG A 156 -9.19 5.05 -20.47
N GLU A 157 -8.34 6.05 -20.23
CA GLU A 157 -8.17 7.21 -21.12
C GLU A 157 -7.70 6.76 -22.51
N ARG A 158 -6.69 5.88 -22.59
CA ARG A 158 -6.25 5.29 -23.86
C ARG A 158 -7.38 4.59 -24.60
N LYS A 159 -8.17 3.75 -23.91
CA LYS A 159 -9.33 3.07 -24.51
C LYS A 159 -10.39 4.04 -25.03
N LYS A 160 -10.60 5.17 -24.34
CA LYS A 160 -11.51 6.22 -24.82
C LYS A 160 -10.96 6.87 -26.09
N SER A 161 -9.73 7.36 -26.08
CA SER A 161 -9.10 7.98 -27.26
C SER A 161 -8.93 7.01 -28.44
N GLU A 162 -8.79 5.71 -28.16
CA GLU A 162 -8.76 4.62 -29.15
C GLU A 162 -10.14 4.43 -29.82
N ALA A 163 -11.25 4.65 -29.10
CA ALA A 163 -12.60 4.71 -29.66
C ALA A 163 -12.87 6.04 -30.40
N ASP A 164 -12.55 7.19 -29.78
CA ASP A 164 -12.70 8.52 -30.39
C ASP A 164 -11.95 8.58 -31.75
N ALA A 165 -10.78 7.93 -31.85
CA ALA A 165 -9.99 7.83 -33.08
C ALA A 165 -10.55 6.84 -34.14
N ILE A 166 -11.45 5.93 -33.78
CA ILE A 166 -12.19 5.08 -34.73
C ILE A 166 -13.37 5.89 -35.30
N ASP A 167 -14.16 6.53 -34.44
CA ASP A 167 -15.30 7.37 -34.86
C ASP A 167 -14.86 8.52 -35.79
N LEU A 168 -13.70 9.13 -35.52
CA LEU A 168 -13.12 10.16 -36.38
C LEU A 168 -12.64 9.62 -37.74
N ARG A 169 -12.16 8.36 -37.82
CA ARG A 169 -11.81 7.72 -39.09
C ARG A 169 -13.05 7.43 -39.92
N ASP A 170 -14.08 6.83 -39.33
CA ASP A 170 -15.34 6.55 -40.03
C ASP A 170 -16.01 7.84 -40.52
N SER A 171 -15.94 8.92 -39.73
CA SER A 171 -16.38 10.27 -40.13
C SER A 171 -15.57 10.83 -41.31
N LEU A 172 -14.26 10.62 -41.35
CA LEU A 172 -13.39 11.01 -42.45
C LEU A 172 -13.71 10.21 -43.72
N ASP A 173 -13.85 8.88 -43.60
CA ASP A 173 -14.25 7.97 -44.69
C ASP A 173 -15.58 8.39 -45.33
N ILE A 174 -16.57 8.78 -44.50
CA ILE A 174 -17.86 9.30 -44.97
C ILE A 174 -17.68 10.65 -45.70
N LYS A 175 -16.83 11.55 -45.18
CA LYS A 175 -16.50 12.83 -45.83
C LYS A 175 -15.81 12.63 -47.18
N GLU A 176 -14.83 11.73 -47.28
CA GLU A 176 -14.16 11.40 -48.55
C GLU A 176 -15.13 10.82 -49.57
N ARG A 177 -15.97 9.85 -49.18
CA ARG A 177 -17.01 9.27 -50.05
C ARG A 177 -17.97 10.36 -50.56
N LYS A 178 -18.33 11.34 -49.72
CA LYS A 178 -19.15 12.50 -50.10
C LYS A 178 -18.42 13.46 -51.06
N ILE A 179 -17.15 13.76 -50.83
CA ILE A 179 -16.30 14.56 -51.73
C ILE A 179 -16.22 13.89 -53.11
N ASN A 180 -15.94 12.58 -53.15
CA ASN A 180 -15.87 11.79 -54.38
C ASN A 180 -17.20 11.74 -55.16
N VAL A 181 -18.35 11.94 -54.50
CA VAL A 181 -19.66 12.09 -55.17
C VAL A 181 -19.86 13.51 -55.69
N LEU A 182 -19.51 14.52 -54.91
CA LEU A 182 -19.61 15.93 -55.31
C LEU A 182 -18.69 16.25 -56.50
N GLN A 183 -17.45 15.77 -56.51
CA GLN A 183 -16.52 15.89 -57.64
C GLN A 183 -17.12 15.33 -58.95
N ARG A 184 -17.72 14.13 -58.89
CA ARG A 184 -18.41 13.52 -60.05
C ARG A 184 -19.60 14.38 -60.53
N LYS A 185 -20.37 15.00 -59.64
CA LYS A 185 -21.46 15.89 -60.05
C LYS A 185 -20.94 17.24 -60.57
N ILE A 186 -19.83 17.76 -60.07
CA ILE A 186 -19.14 18.93 -60.63
C ILE A 186 -18.73 18.64 -62.08
N GLN A 187 -18.00 17.55 -62.33
CA GLN A 187 -17.62 17.13 -63.70
C GLN A 187 -18.85 17.05 -64.63
N THR A 188 -19.94 16.43 -64.18
CA THR A 188 -21.17 16.34 -64.99
C THR A 188 -21.75 17.73 -65.31
N LEU A 189 -21.71 18.67 -64.36
CA LEU A 189 -22.19 20.05 -64.57
C LEU A 189 -21.24 20.87 -65.46
N GLU A 190 -19.94 20.60 -65.42
CA GLU A 190 -18.94 21.19 -66.31
C GLU A 190 -19.12 20.70 -67.75
N ASP A 191 -19.39 19.40 -67.93
CA ASP A 191 -19.71 18.81 -69.24
C ASP A 191 -21.03 19.38 -69.80
N GLU A 192 -22.08 19.48 -68.96
CA GLU A 192 -23.35 20.13 -69.28
C GLU A 192 -23.14 21.61 -69.68
N LEU A 193 -22.28 22.35 -68.96
CA LEU A 193 -21.96 23.76 -69.22
C LEU A 193 -21.20 23.93 -70.54
N GLN A 194 -20.19 23.11 -70.82
CA GLN A 194 -19.44 23.14 -72.08
C GLN A 194 -20.36 22.87 -73.29
N ALA A 195 -21.28 21.90 -73.16
CA ALA A 195 -22.29 21.64 -74.19
C ALA A 195 -23.23 22.85 -74.42
N LYS A 196 -23.59 23.57 -73.35
CA LYS A 196 -24.41 24.79 -73.42
C LYS A 196 -23.65 25.98 -73.99
N GLU A 197 -22.37 26.15 -73.67
CA GLU A 197 -21.51 27.14 -74.31
C GLU A 197 -21.36 26.89 -75.81
N LEU A 198 -21.18 25.63 -76.24
CA LEU A 198 -21.11 25.29 -77.66
C LEU A 198 -22.45 25.58 -78.38
N GLN A 199 -23.58 25.27 -77.72
CA GLN A 199 -24.91 25.63 -78.21
C GLN A 199 -25.08 27.16 -78.33
N LEU A 200 -24.60 27.94 -77.35
CA LEU A 200 -24.64 29.39 -77.34
C LEU A 200 -23.72 30.01 -78.41
N LYS A 201 -22.47 29.54 -78.55
CA LYS A 201 -21.55 29.97 -79.62
C LYS A 201 -22.15 29.70 -81.00
N THR A 202 -22.88 28.58 -81.15
CA THR A 202 -23.59 28.24 -82.40
C THR A 202 -24.81 29.14 -82.65
N SER A 203 -25.60 29.50 -81.63
CA SER A 203 -26.72 30.43 -81.81
C SER A 203 -26.25 31.88 -81.99
N GLN A 204 -25.17 32.29 -81.33
CA GLN A 204 -24.51 33.58 -81.54
C GLN A 204 -23.96 33.72 -82.95
N ALA A 205 -23.33 32.68 -83.52
CA ALA A 205 -22.91 32.69 -84.93
C ALA A 205 -24.09 32.86 -85.90
N ARG A 206 -25.23 32.20 -85.62
CA ARG A 206 -26.47 32.35 -86.41
C ARG A 206 -27.09 33.73 -86.25
N LEU A 207 -27.12 34.29 -85.04
CA LEU A 207 -27.58 35.65 -84.77
C LEU A 207 -26.66 36.70 -85.42
N ALA A 208 -25.33 36.53 -85.38
CA ALA A 208 -24.40 37.39 -86.09
C ALA A 208 -24.58 37.35 -87.62
N SER A 209 -25.06 36.22 -88.18
CA SER A 209 -25.47 36.14 -89.59
C SER A 209 -26.89 36.64 -89.90
N ALA A 210 -27.66 37.03 -88.88
CA ALA A 210 -29.06 37.47 -89.00
C ALA A 210 -29.33 38.89 -88.46
N ALA A 211 -28.38 39.47 -87.71
CA ALA A 211 -28.51 40.76 -87.04
C ALA A 211 -28.08 41.92 -87.97
N SER A 212 -28.93 42.25 -88.94
CA SER A 212 -29.26 43.67 -89.13
C SER A 212 -30.35 44.04 -88.11
N ASP A 213 -30.40 45.33 -87.78
CA ASP A 213 -31.51 45.99 -87.08
C ASP A 213 -31.74 45.65 -85.58
N SER A 214 -31.23 46.57 -84.74
CA SER A 214 -31.95 47.29 -83.67
C SER A 214 -32.87 46.55 -82.69
N ASP A 215 -32.67 46.78 -81.38
CA ASP A 215 -33.61 47.62 -80.58
C ASP A 215 -33.15 47.86 -79.13
N ASP A 216 -33.02 49.13 -78.74
CA ASP A 216 -32.50 49.56 -77.42
C ASP A 216 -33.34 49.07 -76.22
N LYS A 217 -34.62 48.73 -76.43
CA LYS A 217 -35.46 48.15 -75.37
C LYS A 217 -35.00 46.74 -74.96
N ALA A 218 -34.41 45.97 -75.88
CA ALA A 218 -33.79 44.70 -75.53
C ALA A 218 -32.50 44.92 -74.73
N LEU A 219 -31.71 45.93 -75.09
CA LEU A 219 -30.48 46.29 -74.37
C LEU A 219 -30.79 46.69 -72.92
N SER A 220 -31.74 47.59 -72.67
CA SER A 220 -32.07 48.01 -71.30
C SER A 220 -32.57 46.85 -70.41
N SER A 221 -33.33 45.89 -70.96
CA SER A 221 -33.74 44.69 -70.23
C SER A 221 -32.59 43.72 -69.97
N LEU A 222 -31.64 43.62 -70.91
CA LEU A 222 -30.41 42.84 -70.73
C LEU A 222 -29.46 43.51 -69.72
N GLU A 223 -29.39 44.83 -69.66
CA GLU A 223 -28.62 45.60 -68.66
C GLU A 223 -29.16 45.39 -67.25
N GLU A 224 -30.48 45.46 -67.03
CA GLU A 224 -31.07 45.12 -65.73
C GLU A 224 -30.81 43.66 -65.33
N SER A 225 -30.93 42.73 -66.29
CA SER A 225 -30.64 41.31 -66.04
C SER A 225 -29.16 41.07 -65.72
N LEU A 226 -28.24 41.76 -66.42
CA LEU A 226 -26.81 41.70 -66.16
C LEU A 226 -26.48 42.27 -64.76
N ALA A 227 -27.05 43.42 -64.41
CA ALA A 227 -26.89 44.02 -63.09
C ALA A 227 -27.46 43.13 -61.97
N GLU A 228 -28.54 42.39 -62.20
CA GLU A 228 -29.02 41.38 -61.25
C GLU A 228 -28.08 40.17 -61.16
N LYS A 229 -27.52 39.71 -62.28
CA LYS A 229 -26.49 38.65 -62.29
C LYS A 229 -25.24 39.08 -61.53
N ASP A 230 -24.75 40.32 -61.69
CA ASP A 230 -23.62 40.84 -60.93
C ASP A 230 -23.91 40.95 -59.42
N ARG A 231 -25.12 41.37 -59.05
CA ARG A 231 -25.59 41.34 -57.63
C ARG A 231 -25.69 39.92 -57.09
N LEU A 232 -25.92 38.90 -57.92
CA LEU A 232 -25.89 37.50 -57.52
C LEU A 232 -24.45 36.97 -57.41
N VAL A 233 -23.59 37.26 -58.40
CA VAL A 233 -22.17 36.89 -58.41
C VAL A 233 -21.44 37.47 -57.20
N ASN A 234 -21.70 38.73 -56.83
CA ASN A 234 -21.07 39.33 -55.65
C ASN A 234 -21.54 38.69 -54.34
N ARG A 235 -22.84 38.35 -54.21
CA ARG A 235 -23.33 37.56 -53.05
C ARG A 235 -22.69 36.18 -52.97
N LEU A 236 -22.49 35.50 -54.10
CA LEU A 236 -21.81 34.21 -54.15
C LEU A 236 -20.30 34.32 -53.84
N ARG A 237 -19.64 35.41 -54.26
CA ARG A 237 -18.25 35.73 -53.85
C ARG A 237 -18.15 35.94 -52.35
N GLU A 238 -19.02 36.74 -51.75
CA GLU A 238 -19.06 36.94 -50.29
C GLU A 238 -19.34 35.64 -49.53
N GLN A 239 -20.25 34.79 -50.01
CA GLN A 239 -20.51 33.49 -49.38
C GLN A 239 -19.27 32.57 -49.47
N ARG A 240 -18.60 32.52 -50.62
CA ARG A 240 -17.34 31.78 -50.78
C ARG A 240 -16.25 32.32 -49.84
N GLU A 241 -16.07 33.64 -49.75
CA GLU A 241 -15.04 34.26 -48.91
C GLU A 241 -15.28 34.00 -47.41
N ARG A 242 -16.53 34.01 -46.96
CA ARG A 242 -16.91 33.61 -45.59
C ARG A 242 -16.57 32.14 -45.32
N ILE A 243 -16.96 31.24 -46.22
CA ILE A 243 -16.68 29.79 -46.10
C ILE A 243 -15.18 29.49 -46.16
N GLU A 244 -14.43 30.15 -47.04
CA GLU A 244 -12.97 29.99 -47.13
C GLU A 244 -12.26 30.53 -45.88
N LYS A 245 -12.80 31.57 -45.24
CA LYS A 245 -12.32 32.03 -43.94
C LYS A 245 -12.66 31.04 -42.82
N GLU A 246 -13.90 30.55 -42.75
CA GLU A 246 -14.33 29.55 -41.76
C GLU A 246 -13.48 28.27 -41.85
N PHE A 247 -13.17 27.78 -43.06
CA PHE A 247 -12.22 26.68 -43.25
C PHE A 247 -10.77 27.05 -42.88
N ALA A 248 -10.31 28.27 -43.15
CA ALA A 248 -8.97 28.69 -42.73
C ALA A 248 -8.84 28.75 -41.19
N ASP A 249 -9.87 29.22 -40.50
CA ASP A 249 -9.94 29.26 -39.04
C ASP A 249 -10.03 27.83 -38.44
N GLU A 250 -10.82 26.91 -39.03
CA GLU A 250 -10.85 25.48 -38.66
C GLU A 250 -9.49 24.80 -38.86
N ILE A 251 -8.82 25.04 -40.00
CA ILE A 251 -7.48 24.51 -40.29
C ILE A 251 -6.44 25.04 -39.29
N ASN A 252 -6.55 26.29 -38.87
CA ASN A 252 -5.64 26.87 -37.87
C ASN A 252 -5.85 26.26 -36.48
N LEU A 253 -7.11 26.06 -36.05
CA LEU A 253 -7.43 25.36 -34.80
C LEU A 253 -6.89 23.92 -34.80
N LEU A 254 -7.08 23.18 -35.91
CA LEU A 254 -6.56 21.83 -36.06
C LEU A 254 -5.01 21.78 -36.05
N ARG A 255 -4.33 22.80 -36.60
CA ARG A 255 -2.86 22.91 -36.50
C ARG A 255 -2.40 23.16 -35.06
N GLU A 256 -3.06 24.04 -34.34
CA GLU A 256 -2.72 24.38 -32.94
C GLU A 256 -2.89 23.15 -32.04
N GLN A 257 -3.99 22.41 -32.19
CA GLN A 257 -4.22 21.13 -31.52
C GLN A 257 -3.14 20.08 -31.86
N ASN A 258 -2.74 19.95 -33.13
CA ASN A 258 -1.68 19.01 -33.52
C ASN A 258 -0.31 19.38 -32.91
N GLU A 259 0.01 20.67 -32.82
CA GLU A 259 1.26 21.13 -32.21
C GLU A 259 1.25 20.96 -30.67
N ASP A 260 0.08 21.03 -30.02
CA ASP A 260 -0.08 20.69 -28.60
C ASP A 260 0.00 19.18 -28.34
N TYR A 261 -0.64 18.33 -29.15
CA TYR A 261 -0.45 16.88 -29.06
C TYR A 261 1.02 16.47 -29.29
N LYS A 262 1.71 17.15 -30.20
CA LYS A 262 3.15 16.97 -30.44
C LYS A 262 3.99 17.33 -29.20
N LYS A 263 3.73 18.47 -28.55
CA LYS A 263 4.38 18.82 -27.26
C LYS A 263 4.13 17.76 -26.17
N GLN A 264 2.91 17.21 -26.09
CA GLN A 264 2.58 16.14 -25.16
C GLN A 264 3.35 14.84 -25.47
N ILE A 265 3.46 14.46 -26.75
CA ILE A 265 4.26 13.31 -27.20
C ILE A 265 5.74 13.52 -26.87
N ASP A 266 6.30 14.70 -27.16
CA ASP A 266 7.70 15.01 -26.84
C ASP A 266 7.97 14.98 -25.33
N HIS A 267 7.05 15.48 -24.50
CA HIS A 267 7.15 15.39 -23.04
C HIS A 267 7.05 13.94 -22.53
N LEU A 268 6.13 13.13 -23.04
CA LEU A 268 6.03 11.72 -22.67
C LEU A 268 7.27 10.94 -23.11
N ASN A 269 7.87 11.29 -24.25
CA ASN A 269 9.14 10.72 -24.69
C ASN A 269 10.31 11.08 -23.76
N THR A 270 10.37 12.32 -23.21
CA THR A 270 11.38 12.66 -22.21
C THR A 270 11.17 11.89 -20.90
N GLU A 271 9.93 11.80 -20.40
CA GLU A 271 9.64 10.97 -19.20
C GLU A 271 10.01 9.49 -19.42
N ILE A 272 9.73 8.92 -20.60
CA ILE A 272 10.08 7.54 -20.93
C ILE A 272 11.61 7.34 -20.93
N ASN A 273 12.37 8.28 -21.48
CA ASN A 273 13.84 8.22 -21.49
C ASN A 273 14.43 8.35 -20.08
N ASP A 274 13.90 9.26 -19.25
CA ASP A 274 14.30 9.39 -17.84
C ASP A 274 14.01 8.10 -17.05
N LYS A 275 12.86 7.46 -17.30
CA LYS A 275 12.51 6.18 -16.67
C LYS A 275 13.34 5.01 -17.18
N GLN A 276 13.72 4.99 -18.46
CA GLN A 276 14.67 4.01 -18.99
C GLN A 276 16.05 4.17 -18.34
N THR A 277 16.52 5.41 -18.16
CA THR A 277 17.81 5.72 -17.51
C THR A 277 17.80 5.24 -16.05
N GLN A 278 16.78 5.58 -15.27
CA GLN A 278 16.60 5.10 -13.89
C GLN A 278 16.49 3.57 -13.79
N MET A 279 15.90 2.91 -14.80
CA MET A 279 15.85 1.45 -14.88
C MET A 279 17.19 0.80 -15.25
N CYS A 280 18.14 1.54 -15.85
CA CYS A 280 19.52 1.09 -16.04
C CYS A 280 20.34 1.24 -14.76
N GLU A 281 20.27 2.40 -14.10
CA GLU A 281 20.92 2.67 -12.80
C GLU A 281 20.55 1.60 -11.76
N LEU A 282 19.25 1.31 -11.60
CA LEU A 282 18.76 0.27 -10.68
C LEU A 282 19.19 -1.16 -11.07
N ARG A 283 19.51 -1.43 -12.34
CA ARG A 283 20.08 -2.72 -12.78
C ARG A 283 21.56 -2.82 -12.44
N GLU A 284 22.30 -1.72 -12.51
CA GLU A 284 23.70 -1.65 -12.11
C GLU A 284 23.84 -1.79 -10.59
N GLU A 285 23.03 -1.08 -9.78
CA GLU A 285 22.95 -1.28 -8.33
C GLU A 285 22.63 -2.75 -7.97
N ALA A 286 21.65 -3.36 -8.64
CA ALA A 286 21.28 -4.76 -8.41
C ALA A 286 22.39 -5.73 -8.84
N SER A 287 23.22 -5.37 -9.82
CA SER A 287 24.40 -6.14 -10.23
C SER A 287 25.52 -6.03 -9.19
N GLU A 288 25.81 -4.82 -8.70
CA GLU A 288 26.76 -4.61 -7.61
C GLU A 288 26.38 -5.38 -6.34
N LEU A 289 25.11 -5.33 -5.93
CA LEU A 289 24.63 -6.05 -4.75
C LEU A 289 24.76 -7.57 -4.89
N ARG A 290 24.56 -8.11 -6.11
CA ARG A 290 24.84 -9.52 -6.42
C ARG A 290 26.33 -9.85 -6.33
N SER A 291 27.19 -8.97 -6.85
CA SER A 291 28.65 -9.13 -6.76
C SER A 291 29.13 -9.11 -5.30
N LYS A 292 28.71 -8.11 -4.52
CA LYS A 292 28.98 -7.97 -3.08
C LYS A 292 28.49 -9.18 -2.29
N LYS A 293 27.32 -9.74 -2.64
CA LYS A 293 26.81 -11.00 -2.07
C LYS A 293 27.72 -12.19 -2.42
N ILE A 294 28.13 -12.36 -3.66
CA ILE A 294 29.01 -13.49 -4.08
C ILE A 294 30.37 -13.41 -3.35
N MET A 295 30.91 -12.19 -3.17
CA MET A 295 32.12 -11.98 -2.38
C MET A 295 31.95 -12.38 -0.90
N SER A 296 30.82 -12.04 -0.27
CA SER A 296 30.59 -12.42 1.13
C SER A 296 30.28 -13.91 1.30
N GLU A 297 29.57 -14.54 0.36
CA GLU A 297 29.39 -16.00 0.33
C GLU A 297 30.73 -16.74 0.14
N SER A 298 31.63 -16.21 -0.71
CA SER A 298 33.00 -16.73 -0.86
C SER A 298 33.80 -16.61 0.43
N MET A 299 33.76 -15.45 1.10
CA MET A 299 34.46 -15.22 2.38
C MET A 299 33.92 -16.13 3.50
N VAL A 300 32.60 -16.32 3.57
CA VAL A 300 31.97 -17.26 4.52
C VAL A 300 32.38 -18.70 4.24
N ASN A 301 32.52 -19.10 2.98
CA ASN A 301 32.98 -20.44 2.62
C ASN A 301 34.48 -20.65 2.90
N GLN A 302 35.31 -19.62 2.71
CA GLN A 302 36.71 -19.65 3.15
C GLN A 302 36.82 -19.81 4.68
N LEU A 303 36.09 -18.99 5.45
CA LEU A 303 36.08 -19.08 6.91
C LEU A 303 35.56 -20.45 7.42
N LYS A 304 34.57 -21.06 6.74
CA LYS A 304 34.13 -22.44 7.04
C LYS A 304 35.24 -23.47 6.80
N MET A 305 36.02 -23.32 5.73
CA MET A 305 37.14 -24.20 5.41
C MET A 305 38.24 -24.07 6.48
N GLU A 306 38.61 -22.84 6.83
CA GLU A 306 39.56 -22.54 7.91
C GLU A 306 39.09 -23.09 9.27
N MET A 307 37.78 -23.05 9.56
CA MET A 307 37.20 -23.63 10.78
C MET A 307 37.23 -25.16 10.81
N SER A 308 36.96 -25.85 9.69
CA SER A 308 37.05 -27.33 9.62
C SER A 308 38.50 -27.83 9.63
N ASP A 309 39.45 -27.04 9.12
CA ASP A 309 40.88 -27.36 9.24
C ASP A 309 41.42 -27.22 10.68
N THR A 310 40.64 -26.66 11.63
CA THR A 310 41.06 -26.58 13.03
C THR A 310 41.22 -27.97 13.66
N SER A 311 42.27 -28.11 14.48
CA SER A 311 42.76 -29.41 15.00
C SER A 311 41.75 -30.28 15.75
N LYS A 312 40.56 -29.75 16.11
CA LYS A 312 39.59 -30.42 16.99
C LYS A 312 38.75 -31.47 16.27
N GLU A 313 38.40 -31.30 15.00
CA GLU A 313 37.63 -32.32 14.25
C GLU A 313 38.44 -33.62 14.12
N ARG A 314 39.74 -33.49 13.79
CA ARG A 314 40.72 -34.59 13.72
C ARG A 314 41.04 -35.25 15.07
N GLU A 315 40.70 -34.59 16.18
CA GLU A 315 40.87 -35.10 17.55
C GLU A 315 39.63 -35.87 18.01
N ILE A 316 38.43 -35.36 17.69
CA ILE A 316 37.15 -36.06 17.89
C ILE A 316 37.08 -37.35 17.06
N GLU A 317 37.56 -37.35 15.82
CA GLU A 317 37.59 -38.55 14.97
C GLU A 317 38.46 -39.67 15.59
N LYS A 318 39.60 -39.33 16.19
CA LYS A 318 40.44 -40.30 16.93
C LYS A 318 39.73 -40.87 18.15
N LEU A 319 39.18 -40.01 19.01
CA LEU A 319 38.48 -40.42 20.23
C LEU A 319 37.27 -41.31 19.94
N THR A 320 36.55 -41.04 18.84
CA THR A 320 35.44 -41.88 18.38
C THR A 320 35.92 -43.28 17.99
N LYS A 321 37.04 -43.37 17.28
CA LYS A 321 37.64 -44.63 16.78
C LYS A 321 38.19 -45.53 17.88
N ASP A 322 38.61 -44.96 19.00
CA ASP A 322 39.04 -45.72 20.18
C ASP A 322 37.84 -46.16 21.04
N LEU A 323 36.73 -45.42 21.04
CA LEU A 323 35.46 -45.83 21.68
C LEU A 323 34.77 -47.02 21.00
N GLU A 324 35.02 -47.27 19.70
CA GLU A 324 34.47 -48.44 19.00
C GLU A 324 35.21 -49.73 19.37
N LYS A 325 36.55 -49.74 19.38
CA LYS A 325 37.37 -50.89 19.82
C LYS A 325 36.98 -51.37 21.22
N MET A 326 36.79 -50.42 22.15
CA MET A 326 36.37 -50.70 23.53
C MET A 326 34.98 -51.33 23.66
N LYS A 327 34.13 -51.26 22.61
CA LYS A 327 32.84 -51.98 22.55
C LYS A 327 33.00 -53.39 21.99
N GLU A 328 33.85 -53.58 20.97
CA GLU A 328 34.12 -54.89 20.37
C GLU A 328 34.76 -55.86 21.39
N GLU A 329 35.76 -55.38 22.15
CA GLU A 329 36.37 -56.16 23.25
C GLU A 329 35.37 -56.58 24.34
N ARG A 330 34.30 -55.81 24.54
CA ARG A 330 33.27 -56.08 25.55
C ARG A 330 32.29 -57.18 25.12
N ASN A 331 32.01 -57.31 23.82
CA ASN A 331 31.05 -58.29 23.32
C ASN A 331 31.61 -59.73 23.27
N HIS A 332 32.94 -59.91 23.24
CA HIS A 332 33.58 -61.22 23.15
C HIS A 332 33.68 -62.02 24.47
N ARG A 333 33.01 -61.63 25.57
CA ARG A 333 33.12 -62.33 26.87
C ARG A 333 31.88 -63.14 27.33
N ASN A 334 30.72 -63.01 26.70
CA ASN A 334 29.49 -63.71 27.12
C ASN A 334 28.99 -64.73 26.07
N SER A 335 29.56 -65.95 26.06
CA SER A 335 29.00 -67.12 25.35
C SER A 335 29.64 -68.44 25.80
N ALA A 336 28.95 -69.25 26.62
CA ALA A 336 29.32 -70.64 26.92
C ALA A 336 28.15 -71.45 27.52
N SER A 337 27.95 -72.70 27.04
CA SER A 337 27.10 -73.78 27.61
C SER A 337 25.56 -73.57 27.65
N SER A 338 24.65 -74.56 27.59
CA SER A 338 24.58 -75.97 27.12
C SER A 338 23.11 -76.47 27.34
N SER A 339 22.29 -77.06 26.46
CA SER A 339 22.33 -78.28 25.60
C SER A 339 21.53 -79.51 26.16
N LEU A 340 20.74 -80.21 25.29
CA LEU A 340 20.19 -81.62 25.31
C LEU A 340 18.72 -82.01 25.73
N ASN A 341 18.04 -82.74 24.80
CA ASN A 341 17.14 -83.95 24.90
C ASN A 341 15.73 -83.93 25.58
N SER A 342 14.73 -84.83 25.35
CA SER A 342 14.38 -85.97 24.39
C SER A 342 12.89 -86.45 24.58
N LYS A 343 12.04 -86.83 23.57
CA LYS A 343 11.74 -88.15 22.87
C LYS A 343 11.13 -89.32 23.73
N ASP A 344 10.30 -90.30 23.28
CA ASP A 344 9.81 -90.76 21.93
C ASP A 344 8.34 -91.37 21.86
N PHE A 345 8.07 -92.63 21.37
CA PHE A 345 6.75 -93.21 20.90
C PHE A 345 6.66 -94.80 20.93
N ASN A 346 5.47 -95.46 20.84
CA ASN A 346 5.13 -96.92 20.54
C ASN A 346 5.50 -98.09 21.53
N GLY A 347 4.98 -99.36 21.47
CA GLY A 347 3.74 -99.96 20.86
C GLY A 347 3.69 -101.51 20.51
N VAL A 348 2.60 -102.25 20.87
CA VAL A 348 1.93 -103.46 20.21
C VAL A 348 2.36 -104.97 20.41
N ASP A 349 1.35 -105.90 20.53
CA ASP A 349 1.12 -107.38 20.27
C ASP A 349 1.71 -108.68 20.98
N SER A 350 0.77 -109.51 21.53
CA SER A 350 0.30 -110.93 21.22
C SER A 350 1.06 -112.30 21.38
N TYR A 351 0.27 -113.42 21.47
CA TYR A 351 0.53 -114.90 21.28
C TYR A 351 1.21 -115.76 22.41
N HIS A 352 1.24 -117.12 22.50
CA HIS A 352 0.34 -118.34 22.29
C HIS A 352 1.17 -119.64 22.62
N GLU A 353 0.76 -120.93 22.78
CA GLU A 353 -0.50 -121.75 22.90
C GLU A 353 -0.20 -123.22 23.40
N THR A 354 -1.22 -124.11 23.61
CA THR A 354 -1.23 -125.62 23.62
C THR A 354 -0.58 -126.51 24.75
N THR A 355 -0.81 -127.84 24.93
CA THR A 355 -1.97 -128.83 24.78
C THR A 355 -1.53 -130.26 25.26
N LEU A 356 -2.47 -131.24 25.30
CA LEU A 356 -2.36 -132.71 25.56
C LEU A 356 -2.38 -133.14 27.06
N GLU A 357 -2.89 -134.32 27.46
CA GLU A 357 -3.31 -135.53 26.70
C GLU A 357 -4.53 -136.22 27.38
N GLY A 358 -5.22 -137.17 26.73
CA GLY A 358 -6.31 -137.89 27.42
C GLY A 358 -6.97 -139.06 26.67
N GLN A 359 -7.10 -140.21 27.34
CA GLN A 359 -7.86 -141.36 26.84
C GLN A 359 -8.44 -142.33 27.91
N SER A 360 -9.15 -141.83 28.92
CA SER A 360 -10.22 -142.60 29.62
C SER A 360 -11.61 -142.38 28.99
N ARG A 361 -11.60 -142.02 27.70
CA ARG A 361 -12.68 -141.42 26.89
C ARG A 361 -13.81 -142.39 26.49
N LEU A 362 -14.00 -143.46 27.26
CA LEU A 362 -14.93 -144.57 27.00
C LEU A 362 -16.06 -144.71 28.05
N LYS A 363 -16.20 -143.74 28.96
CA LYS A 363 -17.38 -143.59 29.83
C LYS A 363 -18.18 -142.31 29.60
N GLU A 364 -17.65 -141.36 28.83
CA GLU A 364 -18.30 -140.07 28.55
C GLU A 364 -19.35 -140.17 27.43
N MET A 365 -19.24 -141.19 26.55
CA MET A 365 -20.06 -141.29 25.33
C MET A 365 -21.55 -141.60 25.61
N GLU A 366 -21.88 -142.16 26.78
CA GLU A 366 -23.27 -142.44 27.18
C GLU A 366 -24.00 -141.18 27.67
N VAL A 367 -23.29 -140.22 28.26
CA VAL A 367 -23.87 -138.93 28.72
C VAL A 367 -24.20 -138.02 27.53
N ALA A 368 -23.30 -137.96 26.54
CA ALA A 368 -23.45 -137.09 25.37
C ALA A 368 -24.74 -137.34 24.55
N LEU A 369 -25.30 -138.56 24.58
CA LEU A 369 -26.55 -138.91 23.90
C LEU A 369 -27.80 -138.33 24.59
N GLU A 370 -27.78 -138.13 25.90
CA GLU A 370 -28.90 -137.54 26.64
C GLU A 370 -28.86 -136.00 26.60
N GLU A 371 -27.66 -135.41 26.55
CA GLU A 371 -27.46 -133.98 26.34
C GLU A 371 -27.88 -133.53 24.92
N ALA A 372 -27.52 -134.29 23.88
CA ALA A 372 -27.90 -133.98 22.50
C ALA A 372 -29.43 -133.89 22.28
N ASN A 373 -30.21 -134.68 23.02
CA ASN A 373 -31.68 -134.63 22.95
C ASN A 373 -32.26 -133.36 23.61
N LYS A 374 -31.63 -132.82 24.68
CA LYS A 374 -31.99 -131.51 25.24
C LYS A 374 -31.61 -130.37 24.32
N GLU A 375 -30.43 -130.43 23.70
CA GLU A 375 -29.93 -129.39 22.79
C GLU A 375 -30.86 -129.21 21.58
N LYS A 376 -31.38 -130.31 21.02
CA LYS A 376 -32.36 -130.28 19.93
C LYS A 376 -33.63 -129.51 20.31
N ALA A 377 -34.19 -129.76 21.49
CA ALA A 377 -35.42 -129.10 21.95
C ALA A 377 -35.24 -127.58 22.15
N GLN A 378 -34.03 -127.12 22.53
CA GLN A 378 -33.73 -125.68 22.63
C GLN A 378 -33.68 -125.00 21.24
N LYS A 379 -33.13 -125.68 20.23
CA LYS A 379 -33.00 -125.11 18.86
C LYS A 379 -34.36 -124.87 18.18
N ASP A 380 -35.36 -125.72 18.43
CA ASP A 380 -36.72 -125.52 17.91
C ASP A 380 -37.43 -124.30 18.54
N VAL A 381 -37.13 -123.96 19.80
CA VAL A 381 -37.62 -122.72 20.43
C VAL A 381 -36.96 -121.49 19.80
N GLN A 382 -35.63 -121.50 19.67
CA GLN A 382 -34.86 -120.40 19.08
C GLN A 382 -35.29 -120.10 17.64
N MET A 383 -35.59 -121.11 16.82
CA MET A 383 -36.12 -120.90 15.46
C MET A 383 -37.43 -120.10 15.45
N LYS A 384 -38.30 -120.32 16.44
CA LYS A 384 -39.60 -119.64 16.52
C LYS A 384 -39.44 -118.17 16.91
N GLU A 385 -38.58 -117.88 17.88
CA GLU A 385 -38.24 -116.50 18.29
C GLU A 385 -37.62 -115.71 17.13
N LEU A 386 -36.70 -116.31 16.38
CA LEU A 386 -36.09 -115.71 15.18
C LEU A 386 -37.12 -115.39 14.08
N GLN A 387 -38.12 -116.25 13.87
CA GLN A 387 -39.18 -115.99 12.90
C GLN A 387 -40.05 -114.78 13.27
N ASP A 388 -40.39 -114.60 14.54
CA ASP A 388 -41.20 -113.47 14.99
C ASP A 388 -40.39 -112.16 15.05
N GLN A 389 -39.10 -112.20 15.41
CA GLN A 389 -38.18 -111.07 15.23
C GLN A 389 -38.13 -110.60 13.76
N ILE A 390 -38.04 -111.53 12.80
CA ILE A 390 -38.04 -111.19 11.36
C ILE A 390 -39.34 -110.50 10.91
N LYS A 391 -40.50 -110.87 11.48
CA LYS A 391 -41.77 -110.17 11.21
C LYS A 391 -41.73 -108.74 11.77
N GLU A 392 -41.27 -108.58 13.00
CA GLU A 392 -41.18 -107.27 13.67
C GLU A 392 -40.21 -106.33 12.92
N TYR A 393 -39.03 -106.82 12.52
CA TYR A 393 -38.08 -106.05 11.70
C TYR A 393 -38.66 -105.65 10.34
N LYS A 394 -39.45 -106.52 9.67
CA LYS A 394 -40.16 -106.15 8.43
C LYS A 394 -41.19 -105.05 8.66
N GLN A 395 -41.93 -105.09 9.76
CA GLN A 395 -42.90 -104.04 10.12
C GLN A 395 -42.21 -102.71 10.44
N LYS A 396 -41.14 -102.73 11.25
CA LYS A 396 -40.28 -101.58 11.58
C LYS A 396 -39.65 -100.96 10.32
N MET A 397 -39.17 -101.77 9.38
CA MET A 397 -38.64 -101.29 8.09
C MET A 397 -39.73 -100.64 7.21
N GLY A 398 -40.95 -101.17 7.25
CA GLY A 398 -42.11 -100.59 6.57
C GLY A 398 -42.55 -99.23 7.12
N THR A 399 -42.56 -99.04 8.44
CA THR A 399 -42.84 -97.72 9.04
C THR A 399 -41.68 -96.75 8.82
N LEU A 400 -40.42 -97.19 8.98
CA LEU A 400 -39.24 -96.37 8.75
C LEU A 400 -39.18 -95.82 7.31
N LYS A 401 -39.54 -96.62 6.29
CA LYS A 401 -39.64 -96.15 4.89
C LYS A 401 -40.68 -95.07 4.69
N ARG A 402 -41.88 -95.21 5.29
CA ARG A 402 -42.92 -94.16 5.21
C ARG A 402 -42.46 -92.88 5.90
N ASN A 403 -41.91 -92.98 7.11
CA ASN A 403 -41.39 -91.85 7.86
C ASN A 403 -40.26 -91.14 7.10
N GLN A 404 -39.31 -91.89 6.50
CA GLN A 404 -38.25 -91.28 5.68
C GLN A 404 -38.82 -90.56 4.45
N GLN A 405 -39.90 -91.08 3.84
CA GLN A 405 -40.53 -90.42 2.69
C GLN A 405 -41.36 -89.18 3.09
N THR A 406 -41.99 -89.16 4.26
CA THR A 406 -42.64 -87.95 4.79
C THR A 406 -41.61 -86.88 5.18
N GLU A 407 -40.50 -87.25 5.83
CA GLU A 407 -39.43 -86.29 6.15
C GLU A 407 -38.73 -85.77 4.89
N LYS A 408 -38.50 -86.61 3.87
CA LYS A 408 -38.02 -86.14 2.55
C LYS A 408 -38.98 -85.13 1.93
N LYS A 409 -40.30 -85.31 2.04
CA LYS A 409 -41.28 -84.34 1.54
C LYS A 409 -41.26 -83.03 2.35
N LYS A 410 -41.24 -83.09 3.69
CA LYS A 410 -41.11 -81.90 4.55
C LYS A 410 -39.83 -81.12 4.24
N ASN A 411 -38.68 -81.79 4.16
CA ASN A 411 -37.41 -81.14 3.87
C ASN A 411 -37.38 -80.50 2.48
N ALA A 412 -37.99 -81.14 1.47
CA ALA A 412 -38.16 -80.52 0.15
C ALA A 412 -39.04 -79.26 0.22
N GLN A 413 -40.15 -79.29 0.98
CA GLN A 413 -41.01 -78.12 1.17
C GLN A 413 -40.31 -76.99 1.94
N MET A 414 -39.56 -77.30 3.00
CA MET A 414 -38.77 -76.29 3.74
C MET A 414 -37.66 -75.68 2.87
N LEU A 415 -37.01 -76.46 1.99
CA LEU A 415 -36.04 -75.93 1.04
C LEU A 415 -36.67 -75.04 -0.03
N GLU A 416 -37.90 -75.36 -0.48
CA GLU A 416 -38.63 -74.53 -1.43
C GLU A 416 -39.15 -73.23 -0.78
N GLU A 417 -39.63 -73.29 0.47
CA GLU A 417 -39.98 -72.10 1.26
C GLU A 417 -38.76 -71.23 1.57
N ALA A 418 -37.61 -71.84 1.91
CA ALA A 418 -36.37 -71.11 2.13
C ALA A 418 -35.96 -70.34 0.86
N ARG A 419 -35.94 -71.00 -0.30
CA ARG A 419 -35.66 -70.36 -1.60
C ARG A 419 -36.65 -69.27 -1.97
N LYS A 420 -37.93 -69.42 -1.63
CA LYS A 420 -38.95 -68.37 -1.86
C LYS A 420 -38.72 -67.15 -0.95
N ARG A 421 -38.25 -67.34 0.28
CA ARG A 421 -37.85 -66.24 1.17
C ARG A 421 -36.54 -65.60 0.73
N GLU A 422 -35.57 -66.39 0.27
CA GLU A 422 -34.29 -65.96 -0.31
C GLU A 422 -34.52 -65.03 -1.51
N VAL A 423 -35.32 -65.44 -2.51
CA VAL A 423 -35.64 -64.61 -3.69
C VAL A 423 -36.42 -63.34 -3.34
N LEU A 424 -37.27 -63.35 -2.32
CA LEU A 424 -37.95 -62.14 -1.83
C LEU A 424 -36.96 -61.18 -1.13
N MET A 425 -36.07 -61.72 -0.29
CA MET A 425 -35.04 -60.95 0.41
C MET A 425 -34.03 -60.35 -0.57
N ASP A 426 -33.64 -61.06 -1.64
CA ASP A 426 -32.82 -60.51 -2.74
C ASP A 426 -33.55 -59.38 -3.47
N GLY A 427 -34.87 -59.50 -3.67
CA GLY A 427 -35.71 -58.46 -4.24
C GLY A 427 -35.77 -57.20 -3.37
N ASP A 428 -36.02 -57.36 -2.07
CA ASP A 428 -36.09 -56.26 -1.10
C ASP A 428 -34.71 -55.61 -0.88
N ALA A 429 -33.64 -56.40 -0.82
CA ALA A 429 -32.27 -55.92 -0.74
C ALA A 429 -31.83 -55.16 -2.00
N SER A 430 -32.28 -55.59 -3.19
CA SER A 430 -32.06 -54.88 -4.45
C SER A 430 -32.81 -53.54 -4.48
N GLN A 431 -34.07 -53.51 -4.01
CA GLN A 431 -34.84 -52.26 -3.87
C GLN A 431 -34.18 -51.30 -2.87
N LEU A 432 -33.78 -51.79 -1.69
CA LEU A 432 -33.05 -51.01 -0.69
C LEU A 432 -31.73 -50.46 -1.25
N LYS A 433 -30.95 -51.27 -1.97
CA LYS A 433 -29.69 -50.84 -2.60
C LYS A 433 -29.91 -49.73 -3.64
N ASN A 434 -30.96 -49.84 -4.45
CA ASN A 434 -31.32 -48.82 -5.44
C ASN A 434 -31.83 -47.53 -4.78
N ALA A 435 -32.59 -47.65 -3.69
CA ALA A 435 -33.07 -46.51 -2.89
C ALA A 435 -31.91 -45.79 -2.18
N ILE A 436 -30.97 -46.54 -1.61
CA ILE A 436 -29.73 -45.99 -1.03
C ILE A 436 -28.95 -45.23 -2.11
N LYS A 437 -28.68 -45.86 -3.27
CA LYS A 437 -27.96 -45.18 -4.36
C LYS A 437 -28.65 -43.88 -4.80
N HIS A 438 -29.98 -43.87 -4.96
CA HIS A 438 -30.70 -42.63 -5.31
C HIS A 438 -30.56 -41.54 -4.21
N MET A 439 -30.48 -41.92 -2.94
CA MET A 439 -30.20 -40.96 -1.86
C MET A 439 -28.75 -40.47 -1.89
N ASP A 440 -27.79 -41.35 -2.17
CA ASP A 440 -26.37 -40.99 -2.34
C ASP A 440 -26.19 -40.03 -3.53
N ASP A 441 -26.72 -40.39 -4.72
CA ASP A 441 -26.72 -39.57 -5.94
C ASP A 441 -27.32 -38.18 -5.66
N ARG A 442 -28.42 -38.10 -4.91
CA ARG A 442 -29.09 -36.84 -4.53
C ARG A 442 -28.33 -36.05 -3.46
N VAL A 443 -27.57 -36.71 -2.59
CA VAL A 443 -26.68 -36.01 -1.64
C VAL A 443 -25.51 -35.38 -2.40
N GLU A 444 -24.94 -36.08 -3.39
CA GLU A 444 -23.89 -35.52 -4.25
C GLU A 444 -24.37 -34.29 -5.03
N GLU A 445 -25.57 -34.31 -5.62
CA GLU A 445 -26.23 -33.15 -6.25
C GLU A 445 -26.39 -31.96 -5.26
N LEU A 446 -26.85 -32.23 -4.03
CA LEU A 446 -27.07 -31.19 -3.02
C LEU A 446 -25.75 -30.61 -2.46
N GLU A 447 -24.72 -31.43 -2.34
CA GLU A 447 -23.38 -30.95 -2.00
C GLU A 447 -22.76 -30.12 -3.15
N GLU A 448 -22.97 -30.50 -4.41
CA GLU A 448 -22.49 -29.74 -5.56
C GLU A 448 -23.18 -28.37 -5.63
N ALA A 449 -24.51 -28.32 -5.53
CA ALA A 449 -25.24 -27.06 -5.44
C ALA A 449 -24.83 -26.19 -4.23
N LEU A 450 -24.42 -26.81 -3.11
CA LEU A 450 -23.86 -26.08 -1.95
C LEU A 450 -22.45 -25.55 -2.24
N ARG A 451 -21.58 -26.34 -2.88
CA ARG A 451 -20.24 -25.91 -3.33
C ARG A 451 -20.33 -24.75 -4.31
N GLU A 452 -21.25 -24.80 -5.27
CA GLU A 452 -21.55 -23.69 -6.18
C GLU A 452 -22.08 -22.47 -5.43
N SER A 453 -23.08 -22.63 -4.55
CA SER A 453 -23.68 -21.53 -3.78
C SER A 453 -22.65 -20.79 -2.91
N VAL A 454 -21.75 -21.51 -2.24
CA VAL A 454 -20.63 -20.93 -1.47
C VAL A 454 -19.65 -20.19 -2.39
N THR A 455 -19.34 -20.75 -3.55
CA THR A 455 -18.44 -20.12 -4.55
C THR A 455 -19.04 -18.83 -5.10
N ILE A 456 -20.30 -18.85 -5.52
CA ILE A 456 -21.05 -17.68 -6.01
C ILE A 456 -21.16 -16.60 -4.91
N THR A 457 -21.32 -17.00 -3.65
CA THR A 457 -21.34 -16.06 -2.52
C THR A 457 -19.98 -15.38 -2.33
N ALA A 458 -18.88 -16.15 -2.33
CA ALA A 458 -17.53 -15.60 -2.21
C ALA A 458 -17.15 -14.70 -3.42
N GLU A 459 -17.52 -15.09 -4.64
CA GLU A 459 -17.36 -14.25 -5.84
C GLU A 459 -18.15 -12.94 -5.72
N ARG A 460 -19.40 -13.00 -5.24
CA ARG A 460 -20.25 -11.83 -5.03
C ARG A 460 -19.65 -10.90 -3.96
N GLU A 461 -19.19 -11.44 -2.83
CA GLU A 461 -18.54 -10.66 -1.77
C GLU A 461 -17.24 -9.99 -2.27
N MET A 462 -16.42 -10.71 -3.05
CA MET A 462 -15.23 -10.16 -3.68
C MET A 462 -15.57 -9.02 -4.67
N VAL A 463 -16.61 -9.20 -5.49
CA VAL A 463 -17.08 -8.15 -6.42
C VAL A 463 -17.67 -6.94 -5.67
N MET A 464 -18.39 -7.15 -4.56
CA MET A 464 -18.89 -6.06 -3.72
C MET A 464 -17.73 -5.27 -3.09
N ALA A 465 -16.72 -5.94 -2.54
CA ALA A 465 -15.52 -5.28 -1.98
C ALA A 465 -14.71 -4.54 -3.06
N GLU A 466 -14.61 -5.09 -4.27
CA GLU A 466 -13.97 -4.41 -5.40
C GLU A 466 -14.77 -3.18 -5.87
N GLN A 467 -16.10 -3.23 -5.84
CA GLN A 467 -16.98 -2.09 -6.12
C GLN A 467 -16.88 -1.02 -5.03
N GLU A 468 -16.88 -1.39 -3.75
CA GLU A 468 -16.73 -0.45 -2.63
C GLU A 468 -15.36 0.24 -2.67
N SER A 469 -14.28 -0.50 -2.96
CA SER A 469 -12.95 0.08 -3.18
C SER A 469 -12.92 1.04 -4.38
N LYS A 470 -13.67 0.77 -5.46
CA LYS A 470 -13.82 1.69 -6.59
C LYS A 470 -14.58 2.95 -6.20
N ILE A 471 -15.65 2.83 -5.41
CA ILE A 471 -16.43 3.97 -4.90
C ILE A 471 -15.54 4.89 -4.05
N GLN A 472 -14.87 4.35 -3.03
CA GLN A 472 -13.94 5.11 -2.17
C GLN A 472 -12.82 5.79 -2.98
N GLN A 473 -12.31 5.13 -4.02
CA GLN A 473 -11.32 5.74 -4.93
C GLN A 473 -11.90 6.89 -5.76
N THR A 474 -13.14 6.79 -6.23
CA THR A 474 -13.81 7.89 -6.95
C THR A 474 -14.18 9.05 -6.02
N GLU A 475 -14.62 8.79 -4.79
CA GLU A 475 -14.91 9.81 -3.77
C GLU A 475 -13.64 10.59 -3.41
N ALA A 476 -12.52 9.90 -3.19
CA ALA A 476 -11.22 10.54 -2.95
C ALA A 476 -10.80 11.43 -4.13
N LYS A 477 -10.97 10.97 -5.38
CA LYS A 477 -10.63 11.75 -6.58
C LYS A 477 -11.56 12.96 -6.78
N VAL A 478 -12.85 12.85 -6.42
CA VAL A 478 -13.78 13.98 -6.39
C VAL A 478 -13.37 15.00 -5.33
N TYR A 479 -12.97 14.55 -4.14
CA TYR A 479 -12.50 15.42 -3.07
C TYR A 479 -11.23 16.20 -3.45
N GLU A 480 -10.24 15.53 -4.07
CA GLU A 480 -9.05 16.18 -4.63
C GLU A 480 -9.41 17.26 -5.66
N LEU A 481 -10.26 16.94 -6.65
CA LEU A 481 -10.67 17.88 -7.69
C LEU A 481 -11.47 19.06 -7.13
N THR A 482 -12.30 18.84 -6.10
CA THR A 482 -13.05 19.90 -5.42
C THR A 482 -12.09 20.86 -4.70
N ALA A 483 -11.05 20.35 -4.04
CA ALA A 483 -10.03 21.16 -3.38
C ALA A 483 -9.17 21.96 -4.39
N GLU A 484 -8.81 21.37 -5.52
CA GLU A 484 -8.12 22.07 -6.62
C GLU A 484 -9.00 23.19 -7.22
N LEU A 485 -10.29 22.93 -7.41
CA LEU A 485 -11.26 23.89 -7.95
C LEU A 485 -11.46 25.09 -7.01
N GLU A 486 -11.60 24.89 -5.70
CA GLU A 486 -11.71 26.00 -4.73
C GLU A 486 -10.39 26.79 -4.60
N LYS A 487 -9.23 26.14 -4.75
CA LYS A 487 -7.93 26.82 -4.85
C LYS A 487 -7.84 27.70 -6.12
N MET A 488 -8.32 27.21 -7.26
CA MET A 488 -8.39 27.99 -8.51
C MET A 488 -9.34 29.18 -8.40
N LYS A 489 -10.50 29.03 -7.75
CA LYS A 489 -11.41 30.14 -7.41
C LYS A 489 -10.72 31.22 -6.56
N SER A 490 -9.92 30.82 -5.56
CA SER A 490 -9.16 31.78 -4.74
C SER A 490 -8.20 32.61 -5.60
N ILE A 491 -7.42 31.95 -6.47
CA ILE A 491 -6.48 32.61 -7.39
C ILE A 491 -7.21 33.56 -8.36
N GLN A 492 -8.39 33.15 -8.86
CA GLN A 492 -9.23 33.99 -9.71
C GLN A 492 -9.73 35.24 -8.96
N SER A 493 -10.14 35.11 -7.70
CA SER A 493 -10.53 36.23 -6.83
C SER A 493 -9.38 37.22 -6.62
N ASP A 494 -8.18 36.73 -6.30
CA ASP A 494 -6.98 37.55 -6.15
C ASP A 494 -6.61 38.30 -7.45
N HIS A 495 -6.78 37.65 -8.61
CA HIS A 495 -6.59 38.27 -9.91
C HIS A 495 -7.63 39.35 -10.21
N ILE A 496 -8.92 39.14 -9.90
CA ILE A 496 -9.98 40.15 -10.03
C ILE A 496 -9.68 41.36 -9.14
N ALA A 497 -9.29 41.14 -7.87
CA ALA A 497 -8.91 42.20 -6.94
C ALA A 497 -7.71 43.02 -7.48
N LYS A 498 -6.70 42.35 -8.04
CA LYS A 498 -5.50 42.97 -8.64
C LYS A 498 -5.82 43.78 -9.90
N VAL A 499 -6.68 43.28 -10.79
CA VAL A 499 -7.17 44.02 -11.97
C VAL A 499 -7.99 45.25 -11.54
N GLY A 500 -8.84 45.11 -10.52
CA GLY A 500 -9.57 46.23 -9.93
C GLY A 500 -8.66 47.29 -9.29
N ALA A 501 -7.55 46.90 -8.66
CA ALA A 501 -6.56 47.82 -8.11
C ALA A 501 -5.82 48.59 -9.22
N LEU A 502 -5.35 47.88 -10.26
CA LEU A 502 -4.69 48.50 -11.42
C LEU A 502 -5.61 49.44 -12.20
N THR A 503 -6.90 49.10 -12.30
CA THR A 503 -7.91 49.95 -12.96
C THR A 503 -8.09 51.28 -12.22
N ARG A 504 -8.18 51.26 -10.87
CA ARG A 504 -8.25 52.49 -10.06
C ARG A 504 -6.98 53.34 -10.21
N GLN A 505 -5.80 52.71 -10.18
CA GLN A 505 -4.54 53.43 -10.41
C GLN A 505 -4.48 54.07 -11.80
N LEU A 506 -5.00 53.41 -12.83
CA LEU A 506 -5.12 54.00 -14.16
C LEU A 506 -6.06 55.22 -14.12
N GLU A 507 -7.28 55.09 -13.57
CA GLU A 507 -8.27 56.17 -13.42
C GLU A 507 -7.69 57.40 -12.68
N GLU A 508 -6.89 57.20 -11.63
CA GLU A 508 -6.18 58.26 -10.90
C GLU A 508 -5.12 58.97 -11.75
N LYS A 509 -4.28 58.23 -12.47
CA LYS A 509 -3.23 58.79 -13.35
C LYS A 509 -3.86 59.58 -14.49
N ASP A 510 -4.96 59.07 -15.02
CA ASP A 510 -5.78 59.66 -16.07
C ASP A 510 -6.47 60.96 -15.58
N ALA A 511 -6.96 60.98 -14.33
CA ALA A 511 -7.46 62.18 -13.67
C ALA A 511 -6.35 63.23 -13.41
N LYS A 512 -5.15 62.79 -12.99
CA LYS A 512 -3.99 63.69 -12.83
C LYS A 512 -3.54 64.29 -14.17
N LEU A 513 -3.54 63.49 -15.25
CA LEU A 513 -3.22 63.97 -16.60
C LEU A 513 -4.22 65.05 -17.04
N ARG A 514 -5.53 64.82 -16.84
CA ARG A 514 -6.59 65.82 -17.13
C ARG A 514 -6.39 67.13 -16.35
N ARG A 515 -6.01 67.07 -15.06
CA ARG A 515 -5.69 68.27 -14.26
C ARG A 515 -4.50 69.03 -14.84
N LEU A 516 -3.37 68.35 -15.08
CA LEU A 516 -2.15 68.96 -15.63
C LEU A 516 -2.36 69.58 -17.03
N VAL A 517 -3.19 68.97 -17.88
CA VAL A 517 -3.56 69.52 -19.19
C VAL A 517 -4.40 70.79 -19.03
N SER A 518 -5.35 70.81 -18.08
CA SER A 518 -6.17 71.99 -17.76
C SER A 518 -5.34 73.14 -17.17
N GLU A 519 -4.46 72.83 -16.22
CA GLU A 519 -3.52 73.78 -15.60
C GLU A 519 -2.58 74.41 -16.64
N ARG A 520 -1.97 73.59 -17.51
CA ARG A 520 -1.14 74.07 -18.62
C ARG A 520 -1.93 74.95 -19.60
N HIS A 521 -3.20 74.65 -19.84
CA HIS A 521 -4.05 75.48 -20.69
C HIS A 521 -4.34 76.84 -20.03
N LYS A 522 -4.68 76.86 -18.74
CA LYS A 522 -4.92 78.09 -17.97
C LYS A 522 -3.68 78.99 -17.90
N GLN A 523 -2.51 78.41 -17.62
CA GLN A 523 -1.23 79.14 -17.64
C GLN A 523 -0.92 79.74 -19.01
N LEU A 524 -1.24 79.02 -20.10
CA LEU A 524 -1.04 79.51 -21.46
C LEU A 524 -2.01 80.65 -21.81
N GLU A 525 -3.26 80.54 -21.38
CA GLU A 525 -4.31 81.57 -21.49
C GLU A 525 -3.94 82.86 -20.75
N GLU A 526 -3.41 82.74 -19.52
CA GLU A 526 -2.84 83.84 -18.72
C GLU A 526 -1.62 84.50 -19.40
N VAL A 527 -0.73 83.70 -20.01
CA VAL A 527 0.43 84.23 -20.76
C VAL A 527 0.01 84.96 -22.04
N TYR A 528 -1.07 84.53 -22.70
CA TYR A 528 -1.64 85.28 -23.83
C TYR A 528 -2.32 86.59 -23.36
N GLU A 529 -2.97 86.60 -22.20
CA GLU A 529 -3.56 87.80 -21.58
C GLU A 529 -2.50 88.85 -21.23
N MET A 530 -1.48 88.49 -20.45
CA MET A 530 -0.41 89.43 -20.05
C MET A 530 0.33 90.02 -21.27
N LYS A 531 0.51 89.24 -22.35
CA LYS A 531 1.08 89.73 -23.62
C LYS A 531 0.14 90.71 -24.33
N GLN A 532 -1.16 90.49 -24.28
CA GLN A 532 -2.17 91.35 -24.89
C GLN A 532 -2.21 92.71 -24.18
N GLU A 533 -2.24 92.69 -22.85
CA GLU A 533 -2.16 93.87 -21.99
C GLU A 533 -0.86 94.65 -22.22
N ALA A 534 0.29 93.97 -22.26
CA ALA A 534 1.59 94.62 -22.49
C ALA A 534 1.68 95.31 -23.86
N ILE A 535 1.20 94.69 -24.93
CA ILE A 535 1.17 95.33 -26.26
C ILE A 535 0.18 96.50 -26.26
N GLN A 536 -0.99 96.36 -25.65
CA GLN A 536 -1.98 97.44 -25.56
C GLN A 536 -1.46 98.63 -24.75
N ALA A 537 -0.79 98.40 -23.62
CA ALA A 537 -0.12 99.44 -22.84
C ALA A 537 0.98 100.14 -23.65
N THR A 538 1.78 99.38 -24.42
CA THR A 538 2.81 99.96 -25.31
C THR A 538 2.18 100.83 -26.41
N ILE A 539 1.02 100.43 -26.95
CA ILE A 539 0.26 101.26 -27.92
C ILE A 539 -0.23 102.55 -27.25
N SER A 540 -0.80 102.48 -26.04
CA SER A 540 -1.22 103.67 -25.29
C SER A 540 -0.06 104.60 -24.94
N GLU A 541 1.13 104.07 -24.67
CA GLU A 541 2.35 104.86 -24.47
C GLU A 541 2.78 105.55 -25.78
N LYS A 542 2.72 104.86 -26.92
CA LYS A 542 3.00 105.47 -28.24
C LYS A 542 1.99 106.57 -28.57
N ASP A 543 0.71 106.37 -28.28
CA ASP A 543 -0.34 107.38 -28.47
C ASP A 543 -0.15 108.60 -27.57
N ALA A 544 0.21 108.43 -26.29
CA ALA A 544 0.54 109.54 -25.41
C ALA A 544 1.76 110.34 -25.90
N ASN A 545 2.78 109.66 -26.42
CA ASN A 545 3.97 110.31 -27.00
C ASN A 545 3.65 111.04 -28.32
N ILE A 546 2.80 110.48 -29.19
CA ILE A 546 2.34 111.15 -30.41
C ILE A 546 1.56 112.42 -30.04
N ALA A 547 0.55 112.33 -29.16
CA ALA A 547 -0.24 113.49 -28.73
C ALA A 547 0.62 114.59 -28.08
N LEU A 548 1.63 114.21 -27.27
CA LEU A 548 2.57 115.17 -26.68
C LEU A 548 3.43 115.87 -27.76
N LEU A 549 3.90 115.15 -28.77
CA LEU A 549 4.63 115.74 -29.90
C LEU A 549 3.73 116.64 -30.76
N GLU A 550 2.49 116.24 -31.02
CA GLU A 550 1.51 117.07 -31.73
C GLU A 550 1.24 118.39 -31.00
N MET A 551 1.00 118.34 -29.68
CA MET A 551 0.74 119.54 -28.87
C MET A 551 1.98 120.43 -28.65
N THR A 552 3.20 119.91 -28.80
CA THR A 552 4.46 120.67 -28.63
C THR A 552 5.13 121.06 -29.96
N SER A 553 4.66 120.56 -31.10
CA SER A 553 5.28 120.76 -32.41
C SER A 553 5.13 122.19 -32.93
N THR A 554 6.22 122.95 -32.84
CA THR A 554 6.36 124.28 -33.47
C THR A 554 6.76 124.18 -34.95
N LYS A 555 6.05 123.35 -35.73
CA LYS A 555 6.26 123.09 -37.18
C LYS A 555 7.69 122.66 -37.59
N LYS A 556 8.53 122.21 -36.66
CA LYS A 556 9.89 121.73 -36.97
C LYS A 556 9.81 120.37 -37.65
N GLN A 557 10.43 120.23 -38.81
CA GLN A 557 10.36 119.01 -39.63
C GLN A 557 10.69 117.72 -38.86
N ARG A 558 11.68 117.75 -37.96
CA ARG A 558 12.03 116.60 -37.10
C ARG A 558 10.86 116.06 -36.27
N HIS A 559 10.00 116.92 -35.72
CA HIS A 559 8.84 116.44 -34.95
C HIS A 559 7.81 115.73 -35.84
N VAL A 560 7.70 116.12 -37.12
CA VAL A 560 6.84 115.42 -38.10
C VAL A 560 7.46 114.07 -38.49
N GLU A 561 8.78 114.02 -38.67
CA GLU A 561 9.53 112.79 -38.92
C GLU A 561 9.42 111.81 -37.73
N ASP A 562 9.55 112.29 -36.49
CA ASP A 562 9.38 111.50 -35.26
C ASP A 562 7.93 111.00 -35.08
N ILE A 563 6.90 111.84 -35.35
CA ILE A 563 5.49 111.41 -35.33
C ILE A 563 5.25 110.30 -36.36
N THR A 564 5.63 110.50 -37.63
CA THR A 564 5.42 109.47 -38.68
C THR A 564 6.21 108.18 -38.46
N ARG A 565 7.26 108.22 -37.64
CA ARG A 565 7.95 107.04 -37.14
C ARG A 565 7.16 106.35 -36.03
N LEU A 566 6.67 107.10 -35.04
CA LEU A 566 5.85 106.54 -33.94
C LEU A 566 4.53 105.96 -34.44
N GLU A 567 3.89 106.55 -35.45
CA GLU A 567 2.73 106.00 -36.15
C GLU A 567 3.03 104.61 -36.74
N LYS A 568 4.17 104.45 -37.42
CA LYS A 568 4.61 103.17 -38.01
C LYS A 568 5.04 102.13 -36.96
N GLU A 569 5.54 102.57 -35.81
CA GLU A 569 5.80 101.69 -34.66
C GLU A 569 4.47 101.24 -34.01
N LYS A 570 3.50 102.15 -33.85
CA LYS A 570 2.14 101.87 -33.38
C LYS A 570 1.39 100.91 -34.30
N GLU A 571 1.44 101.12 -35.61
CA GLU A 571 0.73 100.26 -36.59
C GLU A 571 1.21 98.80 -36.50
N LYS A 572 2.54 98.59 -36.39
CA LYS A 572 3.12 97.26 -36.18
C LYS A 572 2.66 96.61 -34.88
N LEU A 573 2.61 97.38 -33.78
CA LEU A 573 2.09 96.88 -32.51
C LEU A 573 0.60 96.54 -32.60
N ALA A 574 -0.21 97.31 -33.32
CA ALA A 574 -1.62 97.03 -33.56
C ALA A 574 -1.84 95.76 -34.41
N GLN A 575 -1.00 95.55 -35.43
CA GLN A 575 -0.98 94.29 -36.21
C GLN A 575 -0.61 93.09 -35.31
N GLN A 576 0.44 93.21 -34.48
CA GLN A 576 0.82 92.18 -33.50
C GLN A 576 -0.26 91.93 -32.43
N LEU A 577 -0.98 92.96 -31.98
CA LEU A 577 -2.09 92.81 -31.04
C LEU A 577 -3.24 92.01 -31.65
N LYS A 578 -3.56 92.24 -32.92
CA LYS A 578 -4.54 91.44 -33.68
C LYS A 578 -4.04 89.99 -33.84
N GLU A 579 -2.80 89.82 -34.27
CA GLU A 579 -2.02 88.57 -34.28
C GLU A 579 -2.28 87.70 -33.04
N LEU A 580 -1.91 88.29 -31.90
CA LEU A 580 -2.01 87.67 -30.59
C LEU A 580 -3.46 87.37 -30.20
N THR A 581 -4.39 88.32 -30.42
CA THR A 581 -5.82 88.16 -30.09
C THR A 581 -6.43 86.99 -30.86
N GLU A 582 -6.12 86.83 -32.14
CA GLU A 582 -6.56 85.67 -32.91
C GLU A 582 -5.99 84.35 -32.38
N THR A 583 -4.70 84.31 -32.00
CA THR A 583 -4.12 83.09 -31.41
C THR A 583 -4.73 82.73 -30.05
N ARG A 584 -5.02 83.73 -29.20
CA ARG A 584 -5.71 83.56 -27.92
C ARG A 584 -7.13 83.00 -28.11
N MET A 585 -7.87 83.52 -29.09
CA MET A 585 -9.23 83.04 -29.41
C MET A 585 -9.23 81.59 -29.95
N ARG A 586 -8.26 81.22 -30.79
CA ARG A 586 -8.09 79.83 -31.26
C ARG A 586 -7.73 78.87 -30.12
N LEU A 587 -6.96 79.33 -29.13
CA LEU A 587 -6.70 78.55 -27.90
C LEU A 587 -7.99 78.28 -27.11
N LEU A 588 -8.79 79.32 -26.89
CA LEU A 588 -10.08 79.25 -26.19
C LEU A 588 -11.11 78.36 -26.89
N GLN A 589 -11.09 78.28 -28.22
CA GLN A 589 -11.91 77.33 -28.98
C GLN A 589 -11.48 75.88 -28.71
N LYS A 590 -10.17 75.60 -28.74
CA LYS A 590 -9.59 74.28 -28.44
C LYS A 590 -9.82 73.81 -26.99
N LYS A 591 -10.23 74.71 -26.09
CA LYS A 591 -10.68 74.42 -24.72
C LYS A 591 -12.08 73.79 -24.66
N LYS A 592 -12.92 74.04 -25.68
CA LYS A 592 -14.34 73.60 -25.73
C LYS A 592 -14.54 72.26 -26.44
N GLU A 593 -13.62 71.85 -27.30
CA GLU A 593 -13.65 70.52 -27.92
C GLU A 593 -13.23 69.46 -26.89
N PRO A 594 -14.11 68.52 -26.50
CA PRO A 594 -13.70 67.42 -25.63
C PRO A 594 -12.73 66.52 -26.40
N SER A 595 -11.47 66.48 -25.96
CA SER A 595 -10.43 65.62 -26.55
C SER A 595 -10.95 64.18 -26.70
N THR A 596 -10.85 63.62 -27.91
CA THR A 596 -11.52 62.38 -28.33
C THR A 596 -10.90 61.09 -27.78
N THR A 597 -10.62 61.04 -26.47
CA THR A 597 -10.16 59.85 -25.73
C THR A 597 -11.29 58.82 -25.46
N GLY A 598 -12.38 58.88 -26.23
CA GLY A 598 -13.53 57.97 -26.10
C GLY A 598 -13.16 56.50 -26.32
N SER A 599 -12.14 56.23 -27.15
CA SER A 599 -11.65 54.87 -27.43
C SER A 599 -11.09 54.16 -26.20
N GLN A 600 -10.39 54.87 -25.30
CA GLN A 600 -9.89 54.26 -24.06
C GLN A 600 -11.02 54.04 -23.05
N LYS A 601 -11.98 54.97 -22.94
CA LYS A 601 -13.14 54.81 -22.05
C LYS A 601 -14.03 53.63 -22.45
N SER A 602 -14.28 53.44 -23.74
CA SER A 602 -15.09 52.32 -24.22
C SER A 602 -14.39 50.98 -23.99
N LEU A 603 -13.06 50.91 -24.11
CA LEU A 603 -12.30 49.69 -23.79
C LEU A 603 -12.36 49.35 -22.30
N VAL A 604 -12.15 50.33 -21.40
CA VAL A 604 -12.20 50.11 -19.94
C VAL A 604 -13.62 49.72 -19.49
N HIS A 605 -14.68 50.37 -19.98
CA HIS A 605 -16.06 49.96 -19.67
C HIS A 605 -16.40 48.57 -20.26
N ARG A 606 -15.91 48.22 -21.45
CA ARG A 606 -16.14 46.89 -22.05
C ARG A 606 -15.44 45.78 -21.27
N MET A 607 -14.20 46.00 -20.82
CA MET A 607 -13.52 45.02 -19.96
C MET A 607 -14.21 44.89 -18.61
N LYS A 608 -14.66 46.00 -18.00
CA LYS A 608 -15.34 45.99 -16.69
C LYS A 608 -16.70 45.28 -16.77
N GLY A 609 -17.50 45.56 -17.80
CA GLY A 609 -18.74 44.82 -18.07
C GLY A 609 -18.49 43.33 -18.28
N ALA A 610 -17.46 42.96 -19.06
CA ALA A 610 -17.11 41.55 -19.27
C ALA A 610 -16.63 40.84 -18.00
N THR A 611 -15.89 41.52 -17.09
CA THR A 611 -15.53 40.92 -15.79
C THR A 611 -16.73 40.79 -14.87
N ASP A 612 -17.62 41.79 -14.85
CA ASP A 612 -18.78 41.81 -13.96
C ASP A 612 -19.83 40.76 -14.42
N GLU A 613 -20.05 40.60 -15.74
CA GLU A 613 -20.87 39.51 -16.31
C GLU A 613 -20.25 38.12 -16.07
N GLN A 614 -18.93 37.97 -16.13
CA GLN A 614 -18.27 36.70 -15.81
C GLN A 614 -18.40 36.34 -14.34
N VAL A 615 -18.33 37.32 -13.42
CA VAL A 615 -18.55 37.11 -11.99
C VAL A 615 -20.01 36.77 -11.70
N GLU A 616 -21.00 37.51 -12.26
CA GLU A 616 -22.41 37.19 -12.06
C GLU A 616 -22.80 35.80 -12.60
N ASN A 617 -22.28 35.41 -13.77
CA ASN A 617 -22.54 34.07 -14.30
C ASN A 617 -21.87 32.99 -13.44
N PHE A 618 -20.63 33.20 -12.98
CA PHE A 618 -19.95 32.24 -12.10
C PHE A 618 -20.66 32.06 -10.75
N ASP A 619 -21.21 33.13 -10.17
CA ASP A 619 -22.00 33.08 -8.94
C ASP A 619 -23.38 32.43 -9.16
N ARG A 620 -23.97 32.61 -10.36
CA ARG A 620 -25.21 31.94 -10.78
C ARG A 620 -24.99 30.44 -10.99
N ASP A 621 -23.88 30.05 -11.62
CA ASP A 621 -23.48 28.67 -11.82
C ASP A 621 -23.11 27.99 -10.50
N ARG A 622 -22.44 28.71 -9.57
CA ARG A 622 -22.20 28.21 -8.19
C ARG A 622 -23.50 27.88 -7.48
N ARG A 623 -24.50 28.78 -7.53
CA ARG A 623 -25.84 28.53 -6.94
C ARG A 623 -26.59 27.39 -7.63
N SER A 624 -26.40 27.21 -8.93
CA SER A 624 -26.95 26.06 -9.67
C SER A 624 -26.29 24.74 -9.22
N ALA A 625 -24.96 24.72 -9.07
CA ALA A 625 -24.20 23.57 -8.58
C ALA A 625 -24.58 23.21 -7.13
N ASP A 626 -24.64 24.18 -6.21
CA ASP A 626 -25.04 23.94 -4.82
C ASP A 626 -26.50 23.44 -4.72
N ALA A 627 -27.40 23.96 -5.55
CA ALA A 627 -28.79 23.49 -5.62
C ALA A 627 -28.91 22.05 -6.15
N THR A 628 -28.14 21.69 -7.19
CA THR A 628 -28.12 20.33 -7.74
C THR A 628 -27.43 19.32 -6.82
N ALA A 629 -26.36 19.71 -6.12
CA ALA A 629 -25.73 18.89 -5.08
C ALA A 629 -26.69 18.64 -3.89
N THR A 630 -27.41 19.68 -3.45
CA THR A 630 -28.42 19.55 -2.38
C THR A 630 -29.58 18.64 -2.83
N ALA A 631 -30.04 18.75 -4.07
CA ALA A 631 -31.07 17.88 -4.63
C ALA A 631 -30.60 16.42 -4.78
N ALA A 632 -29.34 16.19 -5.16
CA ALA A 632 -28.76 14.85 -5.24
C ALA A 632 -28.61 14.19 -3.86
N ALA A 633 -28.18 14.94 -2.84
CA ALA A 633 -28.11 14.46 -1.47
C ALA A 633 -29.50 14.09 -0.91
N ALA A 634 -30.54 14.85 -1.26
CA ALA A 634 -31.93 14.56 -0.91
C ALA A 634 -32.58 13.43 -1.74
N ALA A 635 -31.89 12.90 -2.77
CA ALA A 635 -32.39 11.86 -3.66
C ALA A 635 -31.73 10.48 -3.44
N MET A 636 -30.75 10.37 -2.54
CA MET A 636 -30.24 9.06 -2.12
C MET A 636 -31.23 8.38 -1.16
N PRO A 637 -31.64 7.12 -1.43
CA PRO A 637 -32.52 6.40 -0.53
C PRO A 637 -31.78 6.00 0.75
N GLU A 638 -32.40 6.24 1.91
CA GLU A 638 -31.90 5.68 3.17
C GLU A 638 -31.90 4.14 3.08
N SER A 639 -30.71 3.54 3.05
CA SER A 639 -30.52 2.09 3.06
C SER A 639 -30.82 1.54 4.45
N VAL A 640 -32.11 1.30 4.70
CA VAL A 640 -32.67 0.76 5.95
C VAL A 640 -31.86 -0.43 6.47
N SER A 641 -31.21 -0.25 7.62
CA SER A 641 -30.50 -1.31 8.33
C SER A 641 -31.49 -2.23 9.06
N THR A 642 -31.98 -3.27 8.37
CA THR A 642 -32.77 -4.35 8.97
C THR A 642 -32.21 -5.72 8.59
N SER A 643 -31.16 -6.14 9.28
CA SER A 643 -30.74 -7.52 9.56
C SER A 643 -29.83 -7.50 10.78
#